data_AF-A0A5J4WKH0-F1
#
_entry.id   AF-A0A5J4WKH0-F1
#
_cell.length_a   1.000
_cell.length_b   1.000
_cell.length_c   1.000
_cell.angle_alpha   90.00
_cell.angle_beta   90.00
_cell.angle_gamma   90.00
#
_symmetry.space_group_name_H-M   'P 1'
#
loop_
_entity.id
_entity.type
_entity.pdbx_description
1 polymer ?
#
loop_
_entity_poly.entity_id
_entity_poly.type
_entity_poly.pdbx_seq_one_letter_code
_entity_poly.pdbx_strand_id
1 'polypeptide(L)'
;MNVQYFVGTDGDDNSQSCSYDEPCETLDTPTLRDSVDSTAEYTSPRTFTNNPESGSTQSKIEIKAGGQFYITGNARFDHINFTMQAAASNINGSVINSQLSETSIILEIVSCNFAGCKTTESGGALFLLTKFEAESILRNVQFDQCEAQTYGGAISAQVSIYGKMTISGSCSFADCKVLQSDFKGSGGCIYALISGYNSSLTLEDLITFERCECFSGGGMYLMVQVYAQLIMNGLCLFTDCNSSNTGGGFYLSAFSNYQISLLGCMQFEGCNSQGSGGGLFIDCPYEGQITINDISFSNCYSTSQGGGFYCLITSGAQMLITGNITIDNCYCIGSNGYEYGGGLLLYSNGTGSLINITGEFQFEQCSALSGGGFALYIQYIAIVEINNATFKNCSSIQDGGGLRVYIQSGGQLTLNNSIKLYQCQSHGNGGGIYVLINSSQQCSFIIKDIFIHECEAKANISATSPTGYGGGIFLTGTGDYELSTLLIDLHGMKIYNNTADKGGQSLFVVMSKLAELCQFGNKGEYVKGNYSDSTSYLCELEGIPINLINWNSYTTNQIKQLQQQLELYWNQVIDENKFNCPFPLIDCTNLTEKTEEECACIEDDPRSDICTPPIDCTDVTGKTEEECACIEDDPRIDICTPPIDCTNLTEKTEEECACIEDDPRSDICTPPIDCTDVTGKTEEVCACIEDDPRIDICITPIDCTDVTGKTEEECACIDEDPRSDICITPIDCTDVTGKTEEECACIDDDPRIDICTPPIDCTDVTGKTEEECACIDDDPRIDICTPPIDCTDVTGKTEEECACIDDDPRSDICTPKDIQELPTEEPLIEDGKQEEKEGKRIQIGIIVGIAVGALIIVVVIIIIIIVAFVITKKVIIIILQNLQL
;
A
#
# COMPACT_ATOMS: atom_id res chain seq x y z
N MET A 1 -19.55 -33.23 24.87
CA MET A 1 -19.76 -34.17 23.75
C MET A 1 -20.32 -33.32 22.62
N ASN A 2 -19.63 -33.18 21.49
CA ASN A 2 -20.15 -32.37 20.37
C ASN A 2 -21.46 -33.00 19.87
N VAL A 3 -22.50 -32.18 19.75
CA VAL A 3 -23.77 -32.62 19.16
C VAL A 3 -23.73 -32.24 17.69
N GLN A 4 -23.81 -33.24 16.81
CA GLN A 4 -23.86 -33.05 15.36
C GLN A 4 -25.31 -33.04 14.87
N TYR A 5 -25.62 -32.13 13.96
CA TYR A 5 -26.90 -32.01 13.27
C TYR A 5 -26.67 -32.15 11.77
N PHE A 6 -27.47 -33.01 11.13
CA PHE A 6 -27.37 -33.35 9.72
C PHE A 6 -28.51 -32.72 8.92
N VAL A 7 -28.23 -32.37 7.66
CA VAL A 7 -29.19 -31.79 6.70
C VAL A 7 -29.19 -32.64 5.42
N GLY A 8 -30.36 -33.12 4.98
CA GLY A 8 -30.52 -33.90 3.75
C GLY A 8 -30.28 -33.08 2.46
N THR A 9 -30.11 -33.75 1.32
CA THR A 9 -29.78 -33.10 0.03
C THR A 9 -30.98 -32.52 -0.73
N ASP A 10 -32.21 -32.94 -0.41
CA ASP A 10 -33.37 -32.78 -1.31
C ASP A 10 -34.48 -31.82 -0.81
N GLY A 11 -34.50 -31.43 0.47
CA GLY A 11 -35.17 -30.20 0.95
C GLY A 11 -36.69 -30.22 1.18
N ASP A 12 -37.32 -31.30 1.64
CA ASP A 12 -38.75 -31.41 1.94
C ASP A 12 -39.05 -32.24 3.21
N ASP A 13 -39.35 -31.61 4.36
CA ASP A 13 -39.84 -32.33 5.56
C ASP A 13 -40.80 -31.55 6.48
N ASN A 14 -41.83 -32.26 6.95
CA ASN A 14 -43.00 -31.74 7.70
C ASN A 14 -43.07 -32.19 9.19
N SER A 15 -41.99 -32.68 9.83
CA SER A 15 -42.03 -33.17 11.22
C SER A 15 -40.91 -32.65 12.14
N GLN A 16 -41.32 -32.16 13.32
CA GLN A 16 -40.58 -31.29 14.24
C GLN A 16 -39.64 -32.01 15.23
N SER A 17 -38.73 -32.89 14.80
CA SER A 17 -37.73 -33.44 15.72
C SER A 17 -36.54 -34.05 14.98
N CYS A 18 -35.50 -33.25 14.75
CA CYS A 18 -34.38 -33.75 13.98
C CYS A 18 -33.50 -34.70 14.82
N SER A 19 -33.19 -35.87 14.27
CA SER A 19 -32.33 -36.90 14.86
C SER A 19 -31.40 -37.48 13.79
N TYR A 20 -30.42 -38.30 14.17
CA TYR A 20 -29.55 -39.02 13.21
C TYR A 20 -30.37 -39.83 12.18
N ASP A 21 -31.56 -40.30 12.57
CA ASP A 21 -32.46 -41.09 11.72
C ASP A 21 -33.51 -40.22 10.97
N GLU A 22 -33.65 -38.93 11.30
CA GLU A 22 -34.59 -37.95 10.70
C GLU A 22 -33.95 -36.54 10.67
N PRO A 23 -33.06 -36.20 9.72
CA PRO A 23 -32.35 -34.92 9.66
C PRO A 23 -33.24 -33.70 9.36
N CYS A 24 -32.80 -32.49 9.75
CA CYS A 24 -33.57 -31.24 9.52
C CYS A 24 -33.43 -30.76 8.07
N GLU A 25 -34.55 -30.52 7.37
CA GLU A 25 -34.51 -30.05 5.97
C GLU A 25 -34.97 -28.59 5.76
N THR A 26 -35.82 -28.02 6.63
CA THR A 26 -36.11 -26.56 6.70
C THR A 26 -36.30 -26.10 8.14
N LEU A 27 -35.77 -24.93 8.51
CA LEU A 27 -35.89 -24.39 9.87
C LEU A 27 -36.92 -23.26 9.90
N ASP A 28 -38.15 -23.60 10.33
CA ASP A 28 -39.21 -22.62 10.58
C ASP A 28 -38.94 -21.79 11.84
N THR A 29 -39.38 -20.53 11.79
CA THR A 29 -39.22 -19.49 12.82
C THR A 29 -39.65 -19.87 14.24
N PRO A 30 -40.76 -20.60 14.48
CA PRO A 30 -41.11 -21.06 15.82
C PRO A 30 -40.13 -22.11 16.32
N THR A 31 -39.61 -22.97 15.46
CA THR A 31 -38.68 -24.06 15.82
C THR A 31 -37.31 -23.50 16.23
N LEU A 32 -36.82 -22.47 15.53
CA LEU A 32 -35.58 -21.75 15.89
C LEU A 32 -35.72 -20.86 17.14
N ARG A 33 -36.90 -20.26 17.37
CA ARG A 33 -37.15 -19.45 18.58
C ARG A 33 -37.48 -20.28 19.83
N ASP A 34 -38.15 -21.41 19.70
CA ASP A 34 -38.64 -22.20 20.85
C ASP A 34 -37.71 -23.37 21.23
N SER A 35 -36.81 -23.85 20.36
CA SER A 35 -36.00 -25.05 20.63
C SER A 35 -34.48 -24.92 20.49
N VAL A 36 -33.94 -23.82 19.94
CA VAL A 36 -32.49 -23.61 19.89
C VAL A 36 -31.96 -22.72 21.03
N ASP A 37 -32.85 -21.96 21.69
CA ASP A 37 -32.44 -20.86 22.58
C ASP A 37 -33.24 -20.75 23.91
N SER A 38 -33.77 -21.85 24.44
CA SER A 38 -34.13 -21.87 25.87
C SER A 38 -32.86 -22.17 26.69
N THR A 39 -32.42 -21.14 27.42
CA THR A 39 -31.15 -20.97 28.14
C THR A 39 -30.91 -21.92 29.32
N ALA A 40 -31.17 -23.22 29.18
CA ALA A 40 -30.92 -24.20 30.23
C ALA A 40 -30.44 -25.60 29.79
N GLU A 41 -30.35 -25.94 28.49
CA GLU A 41 -30.18 -27.36 28.11
C GLU A 41 -28.94 -27.76 27.27
N TYR A 42 -28.10 -26.85 26.75
CA TYR A 42 -27.07 -27.27 25.78
C TYR A 42 -25.69 -26.63 26.04
N THR A 43 -24.84 -27.34 26.79
CA THR A 43 -23.48 -26.93 27.23
C THR A 43 -22.34 -27.52 26.38
N SER A 44 -22.58 -27.94 25.13
CA SER A 44 -21.55 -28.53 24.26
C SER A 44 -21.49 -27.89 22.88
N PRO A 45 -20.31 -27.91 22.19
CA PRO A 45 -20.18 -27.38 20.83
C PRO A 45 -21.15 -28.05 19.86
N ARG A 46 -21.82 -27.24 19.03
CA ARG A 46 -22.81 -27.68 18.03
C ARG A 46 -22.16 -27.70 16.65
N THR A 47 -22.31 -28.79 15.89
CA THR A 47 -21.84 -28.87 14.49
C THR A 47 -23.02 -29.11 13.56
N PHE A 48 -23.22 -28.24 12.57
CA PHE A 48 -24.19 -28.40 11.50
C PHE A 48 -23.44 -28.76 10.22
N THR A 49 -23.72 -29.94 9.67
CA THR A 49 -22.96 -30.45 8.52
C THR A 49 -23.82 -31.22 7.52
N ASN A 50 -23.23 -31.50 6.36
CA ASN A 50 -23.87 -32.22 5.27
C ASN A 50 -24.07 -33.71 5.57
N ASN A 51 -24.95 -34.36 4.82
CA ASN A 51 -25.22 -35.80 4.94
C ASN A 51 -25.30 -36.43 3.53
N PRO A 52 -24.52 -37.49 3.22
CA PRO A 52 -23.49 -38.12 4.07
C PRO A 52 -22.24 -37.24 4.27
N GLU A 53 -21.60 -37.34 5.45
CA GLU A 53 -20.39 -36.57 5.83
C GLU A 53 -19.19 -36.79 4.89
N SER A 54 -19.17 -37.91 4.15
CA SER A 54 -18.05 -38.29 3.29
C SER A 54 -18.07 -37.64 1.90
N GLY A 55 -18.91 -36.63 1.67
CA GLY A 55 -19.05 -35.96 0.37
C GLY A 55 -18.68 -34.48 0.43
N SER A 56 -18.21 -33.92 -0.69
CA SER A 56 -18.05 -32.47 -0.90
C SER A 56 -19.36 -31.74 -1.20
N THR A 57 -20.48 -32.48 -1.27
CA THR A 57 -21.81 -31.95 -1.57
C THR A 57 -22.32 -31.07 -0.44
N GLN A 58 -22.68 -29.82 -0.75
CA GLN A 58 -23.30 -28.93 0.23
C GLN A 58 -24.76 -29.30 0.48
N SER A 59 -25.15 -29.40 1.76
CA SER A 59 -26.56 -29.54 2.13
C SER A 59 -27.25 -28.17 2.18
N LYS A 60 -28.52 -28.10 1.78
CA LYS A 60 -29.23 -26.81 1.65
C LYS A 60 -30.04 -26.48 2.89
N ILE A 61 -29.92 -25.25 3.38
CA ILE A 61 -30.81 -24.69 4.41
C ILE A 61 -31.49 -23.45 3.83
N GLU A 62 -32.83 -23.43 3.81
CA GLU A 62 -33.60 -22.23 3.50
C GLU A 62 -34.06 -21.53 4.78
N ILE A 63 -33.69 -20.25 4.91
CA ILE A 63 -34.13 -19.38 6.00
C ILE A 63 -35.51 -18.79 5.66
N LYS A 64 -36.53 -19.18 6.43
CA LYS A 64 -37.90 -18.67 6.28
C LYS A 64 -38.14 -17.40 7.09
N ALA A 65 -39.30 -16.77 6.89
CA ALA A 65 -39.63 -15.47 7.47
C ALA A 65 -39.47 -15.41 9.00
N GLY A 66 -38.40 -14.74 9.46
CA GLY A 66 -38.05 -14.58 10.88
C GLY A 66 -37.16 -15.68 11.48
N GLY A 67 -36.78 -16.69 10.69
CA GLY A 67 -35.76 -17.67 11.07
C GLY A 67 -34.38 -17.01 11.11
N GLN A 68 -33.55 -17.43 12.07
CA GLN A 68 -32.18 -16.97 12.26
C GLN A 68 -31.46 -17.93 13.22
N PHE A 69 -30.17 -18.16 13.01
CA PHE A 69 -29.32 -18.79 14.02
C PHE A 69 -28.76 -17.72 14.95
N TYR A 70 -29.15 -17.76 16.22
CA TYR A 70 -28.58 -16.91 17.26
C TYR A 70 -27.52 -17.70 18.02
N ILE A 71 -26.26 -17.25 17.97
CA ILE A 71 -25.10 -17.99 18.48
C ILE A 71 -24.45 -17.24 19.64
N THR A 72 -24.38 -17.87 20.81
CA THR A 72 -23.76 -17.31 22.03
C THR A 72 -22.63 -18.18 22.59
N GLY A 73 -22.39 -19.34 22.00
CA GLY A 73 -21.40 -20.32 22.43
C GLY A 73 -20.78 -21.06 21.25
N ASN A 74 -20.00 -22.10 21.52
CA ASN A 74 -19.28 -22.84 20.48
C ASN A 74 -20.22 -23.41 19.40
N ALA A 75 -19.94 -23.11 18.14
CA ALA A 75 -20.71 -23.60 17.01
C ALA A 75 -19.83 -23.78 15.77
N ARG A 76 -20.16 -24.76 14.94
CA ARG A 76 -19.55 -25.02 13.64
C ARG A 76 -20.62 -25.23 12.58
N PHE A 77 -20.48 -24.57 11.44
CA PHE A 77 -21.26 -24.80 10.23
C PHE A 77 -20.30 -25.28 9.14
N ASP A 78 -20.62 -26.40 8.50
CA ASP A 78 -19.69 -27.08 7.59
C ASP A 78 -20.42 -27.64 6.36
N HIS A 79 -20.00 -27.27 5.14
CA HIS A 79 -20.63 -27.71 3.89
C HIS A 79 -22.14 -27.41 3.80
N ILE A 80 -22.55 -26.19 4.16
CA ILE A 80 -23.96 -25.77 4.09
C ILE A 80 -24.17 -24.68 3.04
N ASN A 81 -25.19 -24.84 2.21
CA ASN A 81 -25.68 -23.82 1.28
C ASN A 81 -26.94 -23.13 1.85
N PHE A 82 -26.76 -21.92 2.35
CA PHE A 82 -27.82 -21.07 2.88
C PHE A 82 -28.49 -20.27 1.78
N THR A 83 -29.82 -20.35 1.76
CA THR A 83 -30.67 -19.53 0.90
C THR A 83 -31.73 -18.84 1.76
N MET A 84 -32.35 -17.79 1.22
CA MET A 84 -33.32 -17.01 1.99
C MET A 84 -34.60 -16.77 1.22
N GLN A 85 -35.74 -16.97 1.89
CA GLN A 85 -37.05 -16.62 1.34
C GLN A 85 -37.19 -15.08 1.31
N ALA A 86 -37.74 -14.51 0.24
CA ALA A 86 -37.80 -13.06 0.02
C ALA A 86 -38.48 -12.22 1.14
N ALA A 87 -39.28 -12.83 2.02
CA ALA A 87 -39.94 -12.17 3.15
C ALA A 87 -39.19 -12.32 4.49
N ALA A 88 -38.06 -13.03 4.52
CA ALA A 88 -37.24 -13.22 5.70
C ALA A 88 -36.22 -12.09 5.81
N SER A 89 -36.54 -11.03 6.56
CA SER A 89 -35.59 -9.97 6.85
C SER A 89 -35.45 -9.79 8.35
N ASN A 90 -34.32 -10.23 8.89
CA ASN A 90 -33.92 -9.89 10.25
C ASN A 90 -33.22 -8.53 10.27
N ILE A 91 -33.14 -7.93 11.46
CA ILE A 91 -32.45 -6.65 11.65
C ILE A 91 -30.97 -6.81 11.34
N ASN A 92 -30.31 -7.77 12.01
CA ASN A 92 -28.88 -8.04 11.86
C ASN A 92 -28.64 -9.51 11.53
N GLY A 93 -27.75 -9.81 10.56
CA GLY A 93 -27.34 -11.16 10.21
C GLY A 93 -28.49 -12.06 9.76
N SER A 94 -28.97 -11.99 8.52
CA SER A 94 -30.22 -12.68 8.16
C SER A 94 -30.20 -14.18 8.40
N VAL A 95 -29.03 -14.80 8.27
CA VAL A 95 -28.80 -16.22 8.53
C VAL A 95 -28.24 -16.44 9.92
N ILE A 96 -27.13 -15.80 10.26
CA ILE A 96 -26.43 -15.99 11.55
C ILE A 96 -26.21 -14.65 12.24
N ASN A 97 -26.66 -14.58 13.48
CA ASN A 97 -26.39 -13.49 14.41
C ASN A 97 -25.61 -14.04 15.61
N SER A 98 -24.31 -13.74 15.65
CA SER A 98 -23.37 -14.25 16.64
C SER A 98 -23.04 -13.18 17.67
N GLN A 99 -23.12 -13.55 18.95
CA GLN A 99 -22.93 -12.73 20.13
C GLN A 99 -21.94 -13.41 21.08
N LEU A 100 -20.69 -13.58 20.63
CA LEU A 100 -19.64 -14.26 21.40
C LEU A 100 -19.06 -13.28 22.43
N SER A 101 -19.49 -13.41 23.68
CA SER A 101 -19.16 -12.49 24.79
C SER A 101 -18.57 -13.17 26.02
N GLU A 102 -18.07 -14.40 25.87
CA GLU A 102 -17.35 -15.14 26.93
C GLU A 102 -16.03 -15.70 26.39
N THR A 103 -15.13 -16.06 27.29
CA THR A 103 -13.78 -16.54 26.93
C THR A 103 -13.79 -17.91 26.30
N SER A 104 -12.86 -18.14 25.36
CA SER A 104 -12.64 -19.44 24.73
C SER A 104 -13.84 -19.97 23.92
N ILE A 105 -14.72 -19.08 23.45
CA ILE A 105 -15.79 -19.44 22.50
C ILE A 105 -15.26 -19.34 21.07
N ILE A 106 -15.55 -20.35 20.25
CA ILE A 106 -15.17 -20.44 18.84
C ILE A 106 -16.43 -20.65 17.98
N LEU A 107 -16.60 -19.78 16.98
CA LEU A 107 -17.53 -19.99 15.87
C LEU A 107 -16.74 -20.33 14.60
N GLU A 108 -16.98 -21.50 14.02
CA GLU A 108 -16.41 -21.93 12.75
C GLU A 108 -17.49 -21.96 11.65
N ILE A 109 -17.20 -21.37 10.50
CA ILE A 109 -18.03 -21.45 9.29
C ILE A 109 -17.12 -21.88 8.15
N VAL A 110 -17.29 -23.12 7.68
CA VAL A 110 -16.37 -23.78 6.76
C VAL A 110 -17.12 -24.29 5.54
N SER A 111 -16.62 -24.04 4.33
CA SER A 111 -17.18 -24.56 3.08
C SER A 111 -18.67 -24.23 2.88
N CYS A 112 -19.12 -23.08 3.39
CA CYS A 112 -20.52 -22.66 3.33
C CYS A 112 -20.77 -21.63 2.22
N ASN A 113 -21.96 -21.67 1.63
CA ASN A 113 -22.44 -20.68 0.66
C ASN A 113 -23.63 -19.89 1.24
N PHE A 114 -23.70 -18.60 0.96
CA PHE A 114 -24.76 -17.69 1.37
C PHE A 114 -25.26 -16.93 0.14
N ALA A 115 -26.44 -17.29 -0.36
CA ALA A 115 -27.00 -16.73 -1.59
C ALA A 115 -28.28 -15.92 -1.33
N GLY A 116 -28.29 -14.66 -1.78
CA GLY A 116 -29.46 -13.79 -1.74
C GLY A 116 -29.91 -13.39 -0.33
N CYS A 117 -29.02 -13.43 0.65
CA CYS A 117 -29.30 -13.10 2.05
C CYS A 117 -29.50 -11.59 2.24
N LYS A 118 -30.56 -11.18 2.95
CA LYS A 118 -30.91 -9.75 3.10
C LYS A 118 -31.31 -9.36 4.52
N THR A 119 -30.84 -8.21 4.98
CA THR A 119 -31.21 -7.62 6.29
C THR A 119 -31.73 -6.20 6.18
N THR A 120 -32.43 -5.74 7.22
CA THR A 120 -32.92 -4.35 7.32
C THR A 120 -31.93 -3.41 7.99
N GLU A 121 -30.80 -3.90 8.51
CA GLU A 121 -29.75 -3.08 9.15
C GLU A 121 -28.35 -3.54 8.74
N SER A 122 -27.77 -4.57 9.37
CA SER A 122 -26.36 -4.91 9.17
C SER A 122 -26.12 -6.39 8.88
N GLY A 123 -25.10 -6.70 8.08
CA GLY A 123 -24.66 -8.07 7.81
C GLY A 123 -25.71 -8.86 7.05
N GLY A 124 -25.78 -8.70 5.72
CA GLY A 124 -26.86 -9.29 4.93
C GLY A 124 -27.00 -10.79 5.14
N ALA A 125 -25.91 -11.51 5.38
CA ALA A 125 -25.91 -12.91 5.84
C ALA A 125 -25.49 -13.05 7.31
N LEU A 126 -24.37 -12.43 7.69
CA LEU A 126 -23.72 -12.64 8.98
C LEU A 126 -23.57 -11.34 9.77
N PHE A 127 -23.99 -11.39 11.03
CA PHE A 127 -23.61 -10.39 12.03
C PHE A 127 -22.76 -11.05 13.12
N LEU A 128 -21.52 -10.57 13.31
CA LEU A 128 -20.53 -11.22 14.16
C LEU A 128 -20.04 -10.26 15.25
N LEU A 129 -20.39 -10.53 16.50
CA LEU A 129 -19.79 -9.88 17.65
C LEU A 129 -18.82 -10.87 18.31
N THR A 130 -17.53 -10.53 18.32
CA THR A 130 -16.47 -11.38 18.88
C THR A 130 -15.71 -10.63 19.96
N LYS A 131 -15.82 -11.09 21.22
CA LYS A 131 -15.24 -10.43 22.39
C LYS A 131 -14.56 -11.38 23.35
N PHE A 132 -13.70 -10.83 24.21
CA PHE A 132 -13.12 -11.50 25.37
C PHE A 132 -12.42 -12.83 24.99
N GLU A 133 -11.41 -12.79 24.14
CA GLU A 133 -10.68 -14.00 23.68
C GLU A 133 -11.53 -15.01 22.88
N ALA A 134 -12.76 -14.67 22.49
CA ALA A 134 -13.52 -15.46 21.54
C ALA A 134 -12.95 -15.37 20.12
N GLU A 135 -13.24 -16.36 19.29
CA GLU A 135 -12.77 -16.46 17.92
C GLU A 135 -13.92 -16.71 16.93
N SER A 136 -13.92 -16.00 15.80
CA SER A 136 -14.79 -16.25 14.65
C SER A 136 -13.94 -16.62 13.44
N ILE A 137 -14.09 -17.83 12.93
CA ILE A 137 -13.28 -18.38 11.84
C ILE A 137 -14.17 -18.69 10.65
N LEU A 138 -13.88 -18.05 9.52
CA LEU A 138 -14.53 -18.28 8.23
C LEU A 138 -13.51 -18.88 7.27
N ARG A 139 -13.83 -20.02 6.65
CA ARG A 139 -12.93 -20.72 5.72
C ARG A 139 -13.68 -21.25 4.51
N ASN A 140 -13.15 -21.00 3.30
CA ASN A 140 -13.76 -21.46 2.04
C ASN A 140 -15.25 -21.06 1.89
N VAL A 141 -15.59 -19.81 2.26
CA VAL A 141 -16.97 -19.34 2.26
C VAL A 141 -17.29 -18.52 1.00
N GLN A 142 -18.54 -18.62 0.54
CA GLN A 142 -19.03 -17.89 -0.63
C GLN A 142 -20.25 -17.05 -0.25
N PHE A 143 -20.27 -15.80 -0.69
CA PHE A 143 -21.40 -14.89 -0.55
C PHE A 143 -21.77 -14.34 -1.93
N ASP A 144 -23.03 -14.52 -2.32
CA ASP A 144 -23.55 -14.06 -3.60
C ASP A 144 -24.82 -13.24 -3.39
N GLN A 145 -24.89 -12.05 -3.98
CA GLN A 145 -26.06 -11.17 -3.98
C GLN A 145 -26.61 -10.86 -2.57
N CYS A 146 -25.73 -10.75 -1.58
CA CYS A 146 -26.13 -10.39 -0.22
C CYS A 146 -26.37 -8.88 -0.09
N GLU A 147 -27.37 -8.48 0.70
CA GLU A 147 -27.83 -7.10 0.78
C GLU A 147 -28.06 -6.68 2.24
N ALA A 148 -27.52 -5.53 2.63
CA ALA A 148 -27.82 -4.91 3.92
C ALA A 148 -28.28 -3.46 3.73
N GLN A 149 -28.97 -2.92 4.73
CA GLN A 149 -29.35 -1.52 4.68
C GLN A 149 -28.15 -0.62 4.96
N THR A 150 -27.36 -0.90 5.99
CA THR A 150 -26.40 0.06 6.59
C THR A 150 -24.95 -0.42 6.53
N TYR A 151 -24.64 -1.61 7.07
CA TYR A 151 -23.26 -2.07 7.21
C TYR A 151 -23.09 -3.49 6.70
N GLY A 152 -22.10 -3.74 5.84
CA GLY A 152 -21.69 -5.09 5.46
C GLY A 152 -22.78 -5.82 4.68
N GLY A 153 -22.79 -5.71 3.35
CA GLY A 153 -23.80 -6.39 2.53
C GLY A 153 -23.80 -7.89 2.71
N ALA A 154 -22.66 -8.51 3.01
CA ALA A 154 -22.56 -9.91 3.43
C ALA A 154 -22.30 -10.04 4.94
N ILE A 155 -21.24 -9.40 5.43
CA ILE A 155 -20.73 -9.56 6.80
C ILE A 155 -20.62 -8.20 7.47
N SER A 156 -21.21 -8.08 8.66
CA SER A 156 -20.95 -7.00 9.61
C SER A 156 -20.31 -7.58 10.87
N ALA A 157 -19.09 -7.14 11.19
CA ALA A 157 -18.33 -7.66 12.31
C ALA A 157 -17.88 -6.57 13.30
N GLN A 158 -17.86 -6.93 14.58
CA GLN A 158 -17.23 -6.16 15.64
C GLN A 158 -16.35 -7.09 16.48
N VAL A 159 -15.05 -6.82 16.47
CA VAL A 159 -14.03 -7.60 17.18
C VAL A 159 -13.42 -6.73 18.26
N SER A 160 -13.48 -7.15 19.53
CA SER A 160 -12.91 -6.33 20.60
C SER A 160 -12.46 -7.10 21.82
N ILE A 161 -11.59 -6.49 22.64
CA ILE A 161 -11.13 -7.03 23.93
C ILE A 161 -10.56 -8.46 23.74
N TYR A 162 -9.37 -8.59 23.17
CA TYR A 162 -8.70 -9.87 22.85
C TYR A 162 -9.44 -10.79 21.84
N GLY A 163 -10.58 -10.36 21.31
CA GLY A 163 -11.33 -11.14 20.32
C GLY A 163 -10.56 -11.27 18.99
N LYS A 164 -10.76 -12.37 18.28
CA LYS A 164 -10.10 -12.61 16.99
C LYS A 164 -11.09 -13.03 15.91
N MET A 165 -10.88 -12.53 14.72
CA MET A 165 -11.61 -12.98 13.54
C MET A 165 -10.63 -13.37 12.44
N THR A 166 -10.84 -14.52 11.81
CA THR A 166 -10.01 -15.01 10.71
C THR A 166 -10.89 -15.35 9.51
N ILE A 167 -10.52 -14.85 8.34
CA ILE A 167 -11.09 -15.22 7.04
C ILE A 167 -9.95 -15.86 6.23
N SER A 168 -10.14 -17.10 5.79
CA SER A 168 -9.08 -17.95 5.25
C SER A 168 -9.58 -18.90 4.15
N GLY A 169 -8.67 -19.62 3.51
CA GLY A 169 -8.96 -20.49 2.38
C GLY A 169 -9.36 -19.72 1.13
N SER A 170 -10.19 -20.33 0.28
CA SER A 170 -10.70 -19.71 -0.95
C SER A 170 -12.07 -19.09 -0.70
N CYS A 171 -12.10 -17.80 -0.35
CA CYS A 171 -13.34 -17.06 -0.09
C CYS A 171 -13.74 -16.15 -1.28
N SER A 172 -15.04 -16.08 -1.58
CA SER A 172 -15.56 -15.21 -2.64
C SER A 172 -16.78 -14.40 -2.20
N PHE A 173 -16.77 -13.11 -2.54
CA PHE A 173 -17.84 -12.16 -2.28
C PHE A 173 -18.25 -11.51 -3.60
N ALA A 174 -19.41 -11.88 -4.13
CA ALA A 174 -19.89 -11.41 -5.42
C ALA A 174 -21.22 -10.66 -5.29
N ASP A 175 -21.32 -9.54 -6.00
CA ASP A 175 -22.57 -8.79 -6.20
C ASP A 175 -23.28 -8.39 -4.89
N CYS A 176 -22.54 -8.25 -3.77
CA CYS A 176 -23.14 -7.81 -2.51
C CYS A 176 -23.15 -6.29 -2.41
N LYS A 177 -24.15 -5.75 -1.70
CA LYS A 177 -24.31 -4.30 -1.59
C LYS A 177 -24.92 -3.81 -0.30
N VAL A 178 -24.69 -2.54 -0.03
CA VAL A 178 -25.35 -1.75 1.00
C VAL A 178 -26.23 -0.68 0.36
N LEU A 179 -27.49 -0.58 0.77
CA LEU A 179 -28.47 0.34 0.16
C LEU A 179 -28.39 1.78 0.67
N GLN A 180 -27.84 1.99 1.87
CA GLN A 180 -27.71 3.33 2.45
C GLN A 180 -26.73 4.17 1.63
N SER A 181 -27.20 5.33 1.16
CA SER A 181 -26.47 6.22 0.25
C SER A 181 -25.87 7.44 0.95
N ASP A 182 -25.61 7.36 2.26
CA ASP A 182 -24.95 8.40 3.05
C ASP A 182 -23.83 7.80 3.91
N PHE A 183 -23.23 8.60 4.78
CA PHE A 183 -22.09 8.21 5.63
C PHE A 183 -22.33 6.98 6.53
N LYS A 184 -23.58 6.52 6.69
CA LYS A 184 -23.88 5.28 7.41
C LYS A 184 -23.76 4.04 6.52
N GLY A 185 -23.72 4.18 5.20
CA GLY A 185 -23.50 3.08 4.27
C GLY A 185 -22.03 2.71 4.20
N SER A 186 -21.64 1.52 4.65
CA SER A 186 -20.22 1.12 4.63
C SER A 186 -20.02 -0.37 4.42
N GLY A 187 -19.03 -0.73 3.60
CA GLY A 187 -18.64 -2.10 3.33
C GLY A 187 -19.68 -2.84 2.48
N GLY A 188 -19.60 -2.74 1.16
CA GLY A 188 -20.60 -3.36 0.28
C GLY A 188 -20.63 -4.88 0.41
N CYS A 189 -19.50 -5.50 0.71
CA CYS A 189 -19.40 -6.90 1.09
C CYS A 189 -19.11 -7.05 2.60
N ILE A 190 -18.00 -6.49 3.09
CA ILE A 190 -17.59 -6.60 4.51
C ILE A 190 -17.51 -5.24 5.18
N TYR A 191 -18.14 -5.11 6.34
CA TYR A 191 -17.87 -4.06 7.32
C TYR A 191 -17.28 -4.68 8.59
N ALA A 192 -16.15 -4.16 9.08
CA ALA A 192 -15.66 -4.56 10.38
C ALA A 192 -15.07 -3.40 11.21
N LEU A 193 -15.35 -3.45 12.52
CA LEU A 193 -14.74 -2.61 13.55
C LEU A 193 -13.90 -3.49 14.48
N ILE A 194 -12.61 -3.18 14.58
CA ILE A 194 -11.65 -3.92 15.43
C ILE A 194 -11.14 -2.94 16.50
N SER A 195 -11.35 -3.24 17.78
CA SER A 195 -10.94 -2.33 18.84
C SER A 195 -10.48 -2.99 20.14
N GLY A 196 -9.46 -2.42 20.77
CA GLY A 196 -8.96 -2.87 22.07
C GLY A 196 -7.79 -3.85 21.98
N TYR A 197 -7.07 -3.97 23.09
CA TYR A 197 -5.82 -4.73 23.21
C TYR A 197 -5.92 -6.14 22.62
N ASN A 198 -4.92 -6.48 21.80
CA ASN A 198 -4.74 -7.80 21.16
C ASN A 198 -5.97 -8.30 20.39
N SER A 199 -6.87 -7.41 19.99
CA SER A 199 -7.98 -7.76 19.11
C SER A 199 -7.50 -7.73 17.67
N SER A 200 -7.82 -8.76 16.89
CA SER A 200 -7.29 -8.89 15.53
C SER A 200 -8.31 -9.35 14.50
N LEU A 201 -8.18 -8.82 13.29
CA LEU A 201 -8.76 -9.40 12.09
C LEU A 201 -7.63 -9.87 11.16
N THR A 202 -7.70 -11.13 10.77
CA THR A 202 -6.75 -11.76 9.85
C THR A 202 -7.46 -12.19 8.57
N LEU A 203 -6.93 -11.76 7.43
CA LEU A 203 -7.33 -12.19 6.09
C LEU A 203 -6.14 -12.91 5.44
N GLU A 204 -6.28 -14.22 5.23
CA GLU A 204 -5.23 -15.10 4.70
C GLU A 204 -5.72 -15.91 3.49
N ASP A 205 -4.78 -16.51 2.75
CA ASP A 205 -5.01 -17.30 1.54
C ASP A 205 -5.61 -16.50 0.36
N LEU A 206 -6.73 -16.92 -0.26
CA LEU A 206 -7.31 -16.29 -1.45
C LEU A 206 -8.69 -15.70 -1.14
N ILE A 207 -8.81 -14.37 -1.24
CA ILE A 207 -10.06 -13.66 -0.95
C ILE A 207 -10.42 -12.75 -2.11
N THR A 208 -11.62 -12.95 -2.67
CA THR A 208 -12.08 -12.24 -3.87
C THR A 208 -13.34 -11.41 -3.60
N PHE A 209 -13.35 -10.17 -4.10
CA PHE A 209 -14.47 -9.24 -4.06
C PHE A 209 -14.79 -8.80 -5.49
N GLU A 210 -16.00 -9.09 -5.96
CA GLU A 210 -16.40 -8.85 -7.35
C GLU A 210 -17.72 -8.09 -7.40
N ARG A 211 -17.75 -6.95 -8.11
CA ARG A 211 -18.96 -6.13 -8.32
C ARG A 211 -19.69 -5.75 -7.02
N CYS A 212 -18.95 -5.56 -5.92
CA CYS A 212 -19.54 -5.11 -4.66
C CYS A 212 -19.83 -3.59 -4.70
N GLU A 213 -20.93 -3.14 -4.08
CA GLU A 213 -21.35 -1.73 -4.13
C GLU A 213 -21.77 -1.15 -2.77
N CYS A 214 -21.29 0.05 -2.43
CA CYS A 214 -21.83 0.81 -1.29
C CYS A 214 -21.51 2.30 -1.33
N PHE A 215 -21.80 3.02 -0.25
CA PHE A 215 -21.38 4.41 -0.11
C PHE A 215 -19.87 4.57 0.17
N SER A 216 -19.26 3.77 1.04
CA SER A 216 -17.80 3.79 1.30
C SER A 216 -17.22 2.39 1.53
N GLY A 217 -16.18 2.03 0.77
CA GLY A 217 -15.59 0.68 0.77
C GLY A 217 -16.42 -0.33 -0.03
N GLY A 218 -16.45 -0.20 -1.36
CA GLY A 218 -17.35 -0.98 -2.23
C GLY A 218 -17.27 -2.49 -1.96
N GLY A 219 -16.07 -3.05 -1.90
CA GLY A 219 -15.85 -4.40 -1.35
C GLY A 219 -15.82 -4.40 0.17
N MET A 220 -14.89 -3.66 0.77
CA MET A 220 -14.59 -3.75 2.19
C MET A 220 -14.45 -2.39 2.86
N TYR A 221 -14.96 -2.28 4.10
CA TYR A 221 -14.76 -1.16 5.00
C TYR A 221 -14.24 -1.66 6.34
N LEU A 222 -13.03 -1.25 6.72
CA LEU A 222 -12.41 -1.61 8.00
C LEU A 222 -12.08 -0.38 8.83
N MET A 223 -12.38 -0.47 10.12
CA MET A 223 -12.00 0.51 11.13
C MET A 223 -11.18 -0.18 12.22
N VAL A 224 -9.91 0.21 12.37
CA VAL A 224 -8.97 -0.32 13.37
C VAL A 224 -8.78 0.72 14.46
N GLN A 225 -9.01 0.39 15.73
CA GLN A 225 -8.93 1.36 16.82
C GLN A 225 -8.19 0.80 18.03
N VAL A 226 -7.48 1.65 18.77
CA VAL A 226 -7.03 1.41 20.16
C VAL A 226 -6.34 0.05 20.34
N TYR A 227 -5.05 -0.05 19.98
CA TYR A 227 -4.24 -1.27 20.16
C TYR A 227 -4.72 -2.52 19.40
N ALA A 228 -5.61 -2.34 18.43
CA ALA A 228 -6.07 -3.39 17.53
C ALA A 228 -5.09 -3.66 16.40
N GLN A 229 -5.20 -4.86 15.82
CA GLN A 229 -4.35 -5.35 14.76
C GLN A 229 -5.16 -5.74 13.52
N LEU A 230 -4.69 -5.35 12.34
CA LEU A 230 -5.18 -5.85 11.06
C LEU A 230 -4.03 -6.57 10.36
N ILE A 231 -4.25 -7.82 9.96
CA ILE A 231 -3.27 -8.63 9.25
C ILE A 231 -3.91 -9.11 7.94
N MET A 232 -3.32 -8.74 6.82
CA MET A 232 -3.69 -9.24 5.49
C MET A 232 -2.44 -9.82 4.86
N ASN A 233 -2.30 -11.14 4.86
CA ASN A 233 -1.12 -11.87 4.34
C ASN A 233 -1.44 -12.69 3.07
N GLY A 234 -2.71 -12.86 2.73
CA GLY A 234 -3.16 -13.57 1.53
C GLY A 234 -3.24 -12.72 0.26
N LEU A 235 -3.58 -13.37 -0.86
CA LEU A 235 -3.96 -12.74 -2.12
C LEU A 235 -5.40 -12.20 -2.02
N CYS A 236 -5.54 -10.87 -2.03
CA CYS A 236 -6.85 -10.20 -1.99
C CYS A 236 -7.13 -9.51 -3.33
N LEU A 237 -8.19 -9.93 -4.02
CA LEU A 237 -8.58 -9.42 -5.33
C LEU A 237 -9.86 -8.60 -5.21
N PHE A 238 -9.85 -7.37 -5.73
CA PHE A 238 -11.00 -6.47 -5.82
C PHE A 238 -11.25 -6.13 -7.28
N THR A 239 -12.34 -6.62 -7.85
CA THR A 239 -12.68 -6.44 -9.27
C THR A 239 -14.02 -5.72 -9.41
N ASP A 240 -14.03 -4.63 -10.19
CA ASP A 240 -15.22 -3.84 -10.51
C ASP A 240 -16.04 -3.39 -9.28
N CYS A 241 -15.37 -3.16 -8.14
CA CYS A 241 -16.03 -2.70 -6.92
C CYS A 241 -16.26 -1.19 -6.95
N ASN A 242 -17.44 -0.76 -6.51
CA ASN A 242 -17.90 0.62 -6.68
C ASN A 242 -18.25 1.28 -5.33
N SER A 243 -17.79 2.52 -5.13
CA SER A 243 -18.22 3.36 -4.01
C SER A 243 -18.80 4.70 -4.49
N SER A 244 -19.87 5.15 -3.83
CA SER A 244 -20.44 6.47 -4.11
C SER A 244 -19.77 7.62 -3.35
N ASN A 245 -18.69 7.36 -2.61
CA ASN A 245 -17.94 8.39 -1.88
C ASN A 245 -16.43 8.10 -1.79
N THR A 246 -16.01 7.02 -1.11
CA THR A 246 -14.56 6.76 -0.92
C THR A 246 -14.23 5.28 -0.87
N GLY A 247 -13.09 4.90 -1.44
CA GLY A 247 -12.59 3.52 -1.43
C GLY A 247 -13.47 2.60 -2.29
N GLY A 248 -13.31 2.62 -3.61
CA GLY A 248 -14.13 1.81 -4.51
C GLY A 248 -14.00 0.31 -4.23
N GLY A 249 -12.79 -0.20 -4.05
CA GLY A 249 -12.56 -1.56 -3.55
C GLY A 249 -12.55 -1.61 -2.02
N PHE A 250 -11.66 -0.86 -1.40
CA PHE A 250 -11.37 -0.98 0.02
C PHE A 250 -11.21 0.40 0.69
N TYR A 251 -11.93 0.59 1.80
CA TYR A 251 -11.76 1.70 2.72
C TYR A 251 -11.18 1.20 4.04
N LEU A 252 -10.07 1.79 4.48
CA LEU A 252 -9.40 1.50 5.74
C LEU A 252 -9.19 2.79 6.54
N SER A 253 -9.66 2.79 7.79
CA SER A 253 -9.38 3.87 8.73
C SER A 253 -8.84 3.36 10.05
N ALA A 254 -7.90 4.10 10.65
CA ALA A 254 -7.19 3.67 11.83
C ALA A 254 -7.02 4.75 12.90
N PHE A 255 -7.36 4.44 14.16
CA PHE A 255 -7.40 5.40 15.26
C PHE A 255 -6.58 4.92 16.46
N SER A 256 -5.45 5.59 16.71
CA SER A 256 -4.60 5.49 17.90
C SER A 256 -3.98 4.11 18.18
N ASN A 257 -2.64 4.05 18.21
CA ASN A 257 -1.84 2.89 18.61
C ASN A 257 -2.21 1.58 17.86
N TYR A 258 -2.66 1.69 16.62
CA TYR A 258 -2.98 0.54 15.77
C TYR A 258 -1.72 -0.07 15.14
N GLN A 259 -1.84 -1.33 14.75
CA GLN A 259 -0.86 -2.07 13.96
C GLN A 259 -1.57 -2.60 12.71
N ILE A 260 -1.19 -2.13 11.53
CA ILE A 260 -1.75 -2.57 10.25
C ILE A 260 -0.63 -3.20 9.43
N SER A 261 -0.84 -4.45 9.03
CA SER A 261 0.12 -5.25 8.26
C SER A 261 -0.55 -5.78 7.00
N LEU A 262 -0.36 -5.07 5.88
CA LEU A 262 -0.83 -5.44 4.55
C LEU A 262 0.32 -6.12 3.79
N LEU A 263 0.59 -7.37 4.17
CA LEU A 263 1.79 -8.13 3.77
C LEU A 263 1.58 -9.01 2.54
N GLY A 264 0.33 -9.40 2.27
CA GLY A 264 -0.04 -10.18 1.09
C GLY A 264 -0.13 -9.32 -0.16
N CYS A 265 -0.37 -9.98 -1.30
CA CYS A 265 -0.60 -9.30 -2.58
C CYS A 265 -2.04 -8.80 -2.66
N MET A 266 -2.25 -7.48 -2.77
CA MET A 266 -3.57 -6.91 -2.99
C MET A 266 -3.70 -6.38 -4.42
N GLN A 267 -4.77 -6.74 -5.13
CA GLN A 267 -4.99 -6.31 -6.51
C GLN A 267 -6.34 -5.63 -6.65
N PHE A 268 -6.35 -4.45 -7.25
CA PHE A 268 -7.54 -3.67 -7.55
C PHE A 268 -7.66 -3.49 -9.06
N GLU A 269 -8.72 -4.02 -9.66
CA GLU A 269 -9.00 -3.94 -11.09
C GLU A 269 -10.37 -3.31 -11.32
N GLY A 270 -10.43 -2.26 -12.15
CA GLY A 270 -11.70 -1.63 -12.55
C GLY A 270 -12.48 -0.95 -11.42
N CYS A 271 -11.91 -0.86 -10.21
CA CYS A 271 -12.57 -0.29 -9.05
C CYS A 271 -12.75 1.22 -9.18
N ASN A 272 -13.90 1.74 -8.73
CA ASN A 272 -14.18 3.17 -8.84
C ASN A 272 -14.83 3.82 -7.63
N SER A 273 -14.56 5.12 -7.49
CA SER A 273 -15.05 5.96 -6.39
C SER A 273 -15.61 7.28 -6.90
N GLN A 274 -16.83 7.63 -6.50
CA GLN A 274 -17.41 8.96 -6.75
C GLN A 274 -16.86 10.06 -5.83
N GLY A 275 -15.80 9.77 -5.08
CA GLY A 275 -14.97 10.77 -4.41
C GLY A 275 -13.50 10.37 -4.50
N SER A 276 -12.90 9.86 -3.43
CA SER A 276 -11.46 9.59 -3.36
C SER A 276 -11.11 8.11 -3.30
N GLY A 277 -9.95 7.72 -3.83
CA GLY A 277 -9.43 6.34 -3.78
C GLY A 277 -10.28 5.36 -4.59
N GLY A 278 -10.07 5.28 -5.91
CA GLY A 278 -10.85 4.38 -6.77
C GLY A 278 -10.70 2.92 -6.39
N GLY A 279 -9.48 2.46 -6.11
CA GLY A 279 -9.23 1.15 -5.51
C GLY A 279 -9.21 1.20 -3.99
N LEU A 280 -8.24 1.90 -3.42
CA LEU A 280 -7.94 1.90 -1.99
C LEU A 280 -7.99 3.31 -1.39
N PHE A 281 -8.58 3.41 -0.21
CA PHE A 281 -8.57 4.62 0.61
C PHE A 281 -8.07 4.31 2.01
N ILE A 282 -6.99 4.97 2.44
CA ILE A 282 -6.42 4.86 3.80
C ILE A 282 -6.48 6.22 4.50
N ASP A 283 -7.07 6.25 5.70
CA ASP A 283 -7.10 7.43 6.58
C ASP A 283 -6.67 7.10 8.01
N CYS A 284 -5.53 7.67 8.42
CA CYS A 284 -4.86 7.38 9.68
C CYS A 284 -4.57 8.69 10.43
N PRO A 285 -5.56 9.22 11.17
CA PRO A 285 -5.46 10.53 11.80
C PRO A 285 -4.55 10.62 13.04
N TYR A 286 -4.13 9.48 13.59
CA TYR A 286 -3.41 9.38 14.86
C TYR A 286 -2.22 8.41 14.78
N GLU A 287 -1.35 8.46 15.78
CA GLU A 287 -0.19 7.58 15.92
C GLU A 287 -0.54 6.10 15.75
N GLY A 288 0.35 5.36 15.10
CA GLY A 288 0.18 3.95 14.77
C GLY A 288 1.16 3.56 13.66
N GLN A 289 1.20 2.27 13.34
CA GLN A 289 2.14 1.71 12.38
C GLN A 289 1.39 1.01 11.25
N ILE A 290 1.83 1.27 10.02
CA ILE A 290 1.32 0.65 8.81
C ILE A 290 2.50 0.07 8.04
N THR A 291 2.47 -1.23 7.77
CA THR A 291 3.40 -1.89 6.86
C THR A 291 2.64 -2.36 5.63
N ILE A 292 3.15 -2.01 4.46
CA ILE A 292 2.59 -2.41 3.16
C ILE A 292 3.67 -3.14 2.37
N ASN A 293 3.31 -4.29 1.81
CA ASN A 293 4.18 -5.03 0.90
C ASN A 293 3.77 -4.77 -0.56
N ASP A 294 3.01 -5.67 -1.20
CA ASP A 294 2.72 -5.62 -2.64
C ASP A 294 1.27 -5.22 -2.92
N ILE A 295 1.07 -4.19 -3.75
CA ILE A 295 -0.27 -3.76 -4.19
C ILE A 295 -0.25 -3.40 -5.68
N SER A 296 -1.26 -3.85 -6.43
CA SER A 296 -1.51 -3.41 -7.80
C SER A 296 -2.84 -2.70 -7.96
N PHE A 297 -2.86 -1.68 -8.82
CA PHE A 297 -4.04 -0.96 -9.26
C PHE A 297 -4.06 -0.92 -10.79
N SER A 298 -5.15 -1.35 -11.40
CA SER A 298 -5.31 -1.33 -12.86
C SER A 298 -6.69 -0.78 -13.23
N ASN A 299 -6.73 0.19 -14.14
CA ASN A 299 -7.98 0.77 -14.65
C ASN A 299 -8.89 1.38 -13.55
N CYS A 300 -8.35 1.66 -12.37
CA CYS A 300 -9.10 2.27 -11.27
C CYS A 300 -9.27 3.77 -11.48
N TYR A 301 -10.41 4.33 -11.09
CA TYR A 301 -10.62 5.76 -11.18
C TYR A 301 -11.41 6.37 -10.02
N SER A 302 -11.20 7.66 -9.82
CA SER A 302 -11.97 8.45 -8.85
C SER A 302 -12.48 9.76 -9.45
N THR A 303 -13.48 10.41 -8.86
CA THR A 303 -13.99 11.70 -9.36
C THR A 303 -13.47 12.90 -8.58
N SER A 304 -12.75 12.68 -7.48
CA SER A 304 -12.10 13.71 -6.67
C SER A 304 -10.58 13.54 -6.67
N GLN A 305 -10.04 12.53 -5.99
CA GLN A 305 -8.60 12.44 -5.68
C GLN A 305 -8.11 11.00 -5.60
N GLY A 306 -6.85 10.74 -5.99
CA GLY A 306 -6.26 9.40 -5.91
C GLY A 306 -7.03 8.38 -6.74
N GLY A 307 -6.78 8.33 -8.06
CA GLY A 307 -7.57 7.49 -8.96
C GLY A 307 -7.47 6.00 -8.63
N GLY A 308 -6.27 5.49 -8.34
CA GLY A 308 -6.08 4.16 -7.77
C GLY A 308 -6.09 4.17 -6.24
N PHE A 309 -5.25 5.02 -5.65
CA PHE A 309 -4.97 5.00 -4.22
C PHE A 309 -5.01 6.41 -3.61
N TYR A 310 -5.70 6.54 -2.48
CA TYR A 310 -5.66 7.72 -1.63
C TYR A 310 -5.12 7.35 -0.25
N CYS A 311 -4.18 8.14 0.26
CA CYS A 311 -3.61 7.94 1.59
C CYS A 311 -3.49 9.25 2.37
N LEU A 312 -3.97 9.26 3.61
CA LEU A 312 -3.80 10.35 4.58
C LEU A 312 -3.18 9.81 5.88
N ILE A 313 -1.96 10.28 6.18
CA ILE A 313 -1.18 9.92 7.37
C ILE A 313 -0.96 11.18 8.20
N THR A 314 -1.42 11.19 9.45
CA THR A 314 -1.26 12.36 10.33
C THR A 314 -0.81 12.04 11.74
N SER A 315 -0.44 13.07 12.49
CA SER A 315 -0.23 13.05 13.96
C SER A 315 0.66 11.91 14.49
N GLY A 316 1.83 11.70 13.88
CA GLY A 316 2.81 10.71 14.37
C GLY A 316 2.66 9.30 13.80
N ALA A 317 1.65 9.07 12.95
CA ALA A 317 1.52 7.82 12.21
C ALA A 317 2.75 7.53 11.34
N GLN A 318 3.20 6.27 11.35
CA GLN A 318 4.35 5.81 10.57
C GLN A 318 3.89 4.80 9.52
N MET A 319 4.33 5.02 8.28
CA MET A 319 4.09 4.09 7.17
C MET A 319 5.42 3.61 6.61
N LEU A 320 5.57 2.29 6.49
CA LEU A 320 6.65 1.63 5.79
C LEU A 320 6.09 0.85 4.60
N ILE A 321 6.58 1.14 3.40
CA ILE A 321 6.27 0.35 2.20
C ILE A 321 7.52 -0.41 1.78
N THR A 322 7.47 -1.74 1.88
CA THR A 322 8.61 -2.64 1.60
C THR A 322 8.52 -3.30 0.23
N GLY A 323 7.31 -3.57 -0.24
CA GLY A 323 7.09 -4.24 -1.53
C GLY A 323 6.74 -3.27 -2.66
N ASN A 324 6.36 -3.86 -3.79
CA ASN A 324 6.14 -3.14 -5.03
C ASN A 324 4.70 -2.63 -5.13
N ILE A 325 4.56 -1.35 -5.45
CA ILE A 325 3.27 -0.73 -5.72
C ILE A 325 3.18 -0.40 -7.21
N THR A 326 2.29 -1.09 -7.92
CA THR A 326 2.07 -0.91 -9.36
C THR A 326 0.73 -0.22 -9.60
N ILE A 327 0.74 0.84 -10.41
CA ILE A 327 -0.44 1.66 -10.70
C ILE A 327 -0.46 1.93 -12.20
N ASP A 328 -1.33 1.22 -12.91
CA ASP A 328 -1.46 1.29 -14.36
C ASP A 328 -2.84 1.81 -14.79
N ASN A 329 -2.82 2.75 -15.73
CA ASN A 329 -4.01 3.34 -16.33
C ASN A 329 -5.04 3.85 -15.31
N CYS A 330 -4.56 4.39 -14.18
CA CYS A 330 -5.41 4.98 -13.15
C CYS A 330 -5.59 6.49 -13.36
N TYR A 331 -6.79 7.00 -13.09
CA TYR A 331 -7.08 8.40 -13.35
C TYR A 331 -8.11 9.03 -12.41
N CYS A 332 -8.08 10.35 -12.28
CA CYS A 332 -9.12 11.11 -11.58
C CYS A 332 -9.88 12.03 -12.56
N ILE A 333 -11.22 11.92 -12.58
CA ILE A 333 -12.08 12.57 -13.60
C ILE A 333 -12.50 13.99 -13.22
N GLY A 334 -12.53 14.32 -11.93
CA GLY A 334 -12.78 15.68 -11.47
C GLY A 334 -14.19 16.23 -11.62
N SER A 335 -14.82 16.50 -10.49
CA SER A 335 -16.11 17.21 -10.45
C SER A 335 -16.02 18.61 -9.83
N ASN A 336 -14.93 18.94 -9.12
CA ASN A 336 -14.94 20.03 -8.12
C ASN A 336 -13.67 20.90 -8.08
N GLY A 337 -12.69 20.72 -8.97
CA GLY A 337 -11.49 21.56 -9.03
C GLY A 337 -10.38 21.18 -8.04
N TYR A 338 -10.47 20.01 -7.40
CA TYR A 338 -9.50 19.48 -6.44
C TYR A 338 -8.92 18.13 -6.91
N GLU A 339 -8.65 18.01 -8.20
CA GLU A 339 -8.19 16.78 -8.84
C GLU A 339 -6.68 16.59 -8.77
N TYR A 340 -6.24 15.74 -7.84
CA TYR A 340 -4.82 15.47 -7.63
C TYR A 340 -4.55 13.96 -7.58
N GLY A 341 -3.44 13.55 -8.17
CA GLY A 341 -2.92 12.19 -8.05
C GLY A 341 -3.72 11.18 -8.86
N GLY A 342 -3.47 11.11 -10.17
CA GLY A 342 -4.22 10.21 -11.06
C GLY A 342 -4.05 8.75 -10.67
N GLY A 343 -2.82 8.35 -10.36
CA GLY A 343 -2.55 7.08 -9.68
C GLY A 343 -2.73 7.17 -8.17
N LEU A 344 -1.91 8.01 -7.52
CA LEU A 344 -1.84 8.13 -6.06
C LEU A 344 -1.95 9.58 -5.60
N LEU A 345 -2.71 9.82 -4.54
CA LEU A 345 -2.59 11.02 -3.71
C LEU A 345 -2.16 10.65 -2.28
N LEU A 346 -1.09 11.27 -1.80
CA LEU A 346 -0.58 11.10 -0.45
C LEU A 346 -0.55 12.43 0.30
N TYR A 347 -1.16 12.44 1.48
CA TYR A 347 -1.05 13.50 2.47
C TYR A 347 -0.28 13.01 3.69
N SER A 348 0.84 13.67 3.99
CA SER A 348 1.59 13.50 5.23
C SER A 348 1.55 14.79 6.03
N ASN A 349 0.81 14.79 7.14
CA ASN A 349 0.52 16.00 7.92
C ASN A 349 0.68 15.75 9.42
N GLY A 350 1.77 16.23 10.01
CA GLY A 350 1.90 16.25 11.47
C GLY A 350 3.29 15.90 11.96
N THR A 351 3.63 16.44 13.13
CA THR A 351 4.92 16.18 13.76
C THR A 351 5.07 14.69 14.06
N GLY A 352 6.19 14.11 13.65
CA GLY A 352 6.50 12.69 13.87
C GLY A 352 5.91 11.74 12.83
N SER A 353 5.11 12.24 11.87
CA SER A 353 4.66 11.41 10.74
C SER A 353 5.84 11.12 9.81
N LEU A 354 6.11 9.83 9.61
CA LEU A 354 7.21 9.32 8.80
C LEU A 354 6.66 8.35 7.78
N ILE A 355 6.98 8.59 6.50
CA ILE A 355 6.64 7.68 5.41
C ILE A 355 7.94 7.29 4.72
N ASN A 356 8.27 6.00 4.80
CA ASN A 356 9.45 5.45 4.16
C ASN A 356 9.02 4.44 3.09
N ILE A 357 9.35 4.75 1.83
CA ILE A 357 9.06 3.90 0.68
C ILE A 357 10.37 3.27 0.25
N THR A 358 10.56 2.01 0.61
CA THR A 358 11.76 1.21 0.34
C THR A 358 11.59 0.27 -0.85
N GLY A 359 10.35 -0.19 -1.11
CA GLY A 359 10.00 -0.93 -2.31
C GLY A 359 9.84 -0.04 -3.55
N GLU A 360 9.52 -0.64 -4.70
CA GLU A 360 9.43 0.06 -5.98
C GLU A 360 8.01 0.56 -6.26
N PHE A 361 7.87 1.86 -6.57
CA PHE A 361 6.64 2.42 -7.12
C PHE A 361 6.70 2.42 -8.65
N GLN A 362 5.66 1.93 -9.32
CA GLN A 362 5.57 1.96 -10.79
C GLN A 362 4.25 2.61 -11.19
N PHE A 363 4.32 3.77 -11.84
CA PHE A 363 3.18 4.48 -12.39
C PHE A 363 3.26 4.45 -13.92
N GLU A 364 2.25 3.88 -14.56
CA GLU A 364 2.15 3.84 -16.02
C GLU A 364 0.79 4.41 -16.47
N GLN A 365 0.83 5.27 -17.49
CA GLN A 365 -0.37 5.79 -18.17
C GLN A 365 -1.39 6.49 -17.25
N CYS A 366 -0.96 6.97 -16.09
CA CYS A 366 -1.85 7.61 -15.13
C CYS A 366 -2.17 9.06 -15.52
N SER A 367 -3.38 9.53 -15.20
CA SER A 367 -3.77 10.90 -15.56
C SER A 367 -4.63 11.65 -14.52
N ALA A 368 -4.41 12.96 -14.41
CA ALA A 368 -5.13 13.83 -13.49
C ALA A 368 -5.21 15.28 -13.99
N LEU A 369 -5.94 16.14 -13.28
CA LEU A 369 -5.74 17.58 -13.45
C LEU A 369 -4.31 17.97 -13.04
N SER A 370 -3.73 17.33 -12.03
CA SER A 370 -2.42 17.64 -11.48
C SER A 370 -1.78 16.46 -10.78
N GLY A 371 -0.48 16.23 -11.00
CA GLY A 371 0.20 15.02 -10.54
C GLY A 371 -0.39 13.78 -11.21
N GLY A 372 -0.13 13.61 -12.52
CA GLY A 372 -0.74 12.54 -13.33
C GLY A 372 -0.53 11.16 -12.73
N GLY A 373 0.71 10.82 -12.37
CA GLY A 373 1.01 9.61 -11.59
C GLY A 373 0.74 9.82 -10.11
N PHE A 374 1.44 10.77 -9.50
CA PHE A 374 1.47 10.94 -8.05
C PHE A 374 1.36 12.42 -7.66
N ALA A 375 0.49 12.73 -6.70
CA ALA A 375 0.48 13.99 -5.98
C ALA A 375 0.82 13.78 -4.50
N LEU A 376 1.68 14.65 -3.96
CA LEU A 376 2.25 14.53 -2.63
C LEU A 376 2.17 15.86 -1.86
N TYR A 377 1.60 15.82 -0.67
CA TYR A 377 1.47 16.96 0.23
C TYR A 377 2.15 16.65 1.57
N ILE A 378 3.15 17.44 1.94
CA ILE A 378 3.98 17.21 3.13
C ILE A 378 3.97 18.45 4.00
N GLN A 379 3.49 18.32 5.23
CA GLN A 379 3.26 19.44 6.12
C GLN A 379 3.61 19.12 7.59
N TYR A 380 3.89 20.18 8.35
CA TYR A 380 4.06 20.14 9.80
C TYR A 380 5.18 19.21 10.27
N ILE A 381 6.38 19.37 9.67
CA ILE A 381 7.59 18.61 10.00
C ILE A 381 7.46 17.10 9.71
N ALA A 382 6.49 16.72 8.86
CA ALA A 382 6.41 15.37 8.32
C ALA A 382 7.60 15.08 7.38
N ILE A 383 8.04 13.82 7.37
CA ILE A 383 9.17 13.36 6.57
C ILE A 383 8.69 12.26 5.61
N VAL A 384 8.98 12.44 4.32
CA VAL A 384 8.73 11.44 3.29
C VAL A 384 10.03 11.13 2.56
N GLU A 385 10.37 9.85 2.50
CA GLU A 385 11.52 9.33 1.76
C GLU A 385 11.04 8.33 0.71
N ILE A 386 11.40 8.58 -0.56
CA ILE A 386 11.09 7.71 -1.68
C ILE A 386 12.40 7.18 -2.25
N ASN A 387 12.61 5.88 -2.15
CA ASN A 387 13.84 5.27 -2.63
C ASN A 387 13.76 4.80 -4.08
N ASN A 388 12.69 4.16 -4.53
CA ASN A 388 12.64 3.70 -5.92
C ASN A 388 11.25 3.98 -6.51
N ALA A 389 11.22 4.64 -7.66
CA ALA A 389 9.98 4.90 -8.36
C ALA A 389 10.20 5.10 -9.87
N THR A 390 9.27 4.59 -10.68
CA THR A 390 9.21 4.80 -12.12
C THR A 390 7.90 5.46 -12.49
N PHE A 391 7.96 6.54 -13.28
CA PHE A 391 6.81 7.21 -13.87
C PHE A 391 6.96 7.20 -15.38
N LYS A 392 6.02 6.54 -16.06
CA LYS A 392 6.02 6.39 -17.51
C LYS A 392 4.68 6.85 -18.08
N ASN A 393 4.72 7.66 -19.14
CA ASN A 393 3.52 8.08 -19.88
C ASN A 393 2.43 8.72 -19.00
N CYS A 394 2.80 9.29 -17.86
CA CYS A 394 1.86 9.94 -16.95
C CYS A 394 1.54 11.36 -17.45
N SER A 395 0.28 11.77 -17.35
CA SER A 395 -0.16 13.05 -17.91
C SER A 395 -0.99 13.91 -16.96
N SER A 396 -0.83 15.23 -17.04
CA SER A 396 -1.69 16.17 -16.34
C SER A 396 -2.16 17.34 -17.19
N ILE A 397 -3.33 17.89 -16.83
CA ILE A 397 -3.94 19.05 -17.51
C ILE A 397 -3.39 20.39 -16.99
N GLN A 398 -2.84 20.39 -15.77
CA GLN A 398 -2.13 21.52 -15.17
C GLN A 398 -0.71 21.07 -14.85
N ASP A 399 -0.33 20.99 -13.58
CA ASP A 399 1.07 20.88 -13.18
C ASP A 399 1.48 19.46 -12.78
N GLY A 400 2.73 19.09 -13.10
CA GLY A 400 3.34 17.80 -12.74
C GLY A 400 2.74 16.63 -13.52
N GLY A 401 3.32 16.27 -14.67
CA GLY A 401 2.83 15.15 -15.47
C GLY A 401 3.03 13.81 -14.76
N GLY A 402 4.22 13.59 -14.21
CA GLY A 402 4.50 12.43 -13.35
C GLY A 402 4.19 12.71 -11.89
N LEU A 403 4.87 13.71 -11.31
CA LEU A 403 4.84 13.99 -9.88
C LEU A 403 4.50 15.46 -9.59
N ARG A 404 3.56 15.69 -8.67
CA ARG A 404 3.29 17.02 -8.10
C ARG A 404 3.57 17.02 -6.61
N VAL A 405 4.37 17.96 -6.12
CA VAL A 405 4.78 18.04 -4.71
C VAL A 405 4.43 19.40 -4.12
N TYR A 406 3.86 19.38 -2.91
CA TYR A 406 3.63 20.56 -2.08
C TYR A 406 4.25 20.37 -0.69
N ILE A 407 5.21 21.22 -0.33
CA ILE A 407 5.97 21.09 0.93
C ILE A 407 5.83 22.37 1.75
N GLN A 408 5.29 22.27 2.96
CA GLN A 408 5.06 23.41 3.86
C GLN A 408 5.32 23.07 5.34
N SER A 409 5.33 24.09 6.19
CA SER A 409 5.36 23.96 7.65
C SER A 409 6.47 23.02 8.17
N GLY A 410 7.66 23.07 7.56
CA GLY A 410 8.81 22.24 7.93
C GLY A 410 8.83 20.83 7.34
N GLY A 411 7.88 20.51 6.44
CA GLY A 411 7.86 19.22 5.75
C GLY A 411 9.14 18.95 4.94
N GLN A 412 9.47 17.68 4.76
CA GLN A 412 10.72 17.24 4.15
C GLN A 412 10.48 16.12 3.14
N LEU A 413 11.05 16.26 1.95
CA LEU A 413 11.04 15.24 0.91
C LEU A 413 12.47 14.89 0.49
N THR A 414 12.78 13.59 0.52
CA THR A 414 13.98 13.03 -0.10
C THR A 414 13.59 12.07 -1.21
N LEU A 415 14.12 12.30 -2.41
CA LEU A 415 14.03 11.41 -3.57
C LEU A 415 15.39 10.75 -3.79
N ASN A 416 15.44 9.42 -3.79
CA ASN A 416 16.68 8.65 -3.77
C ASN A 416 16.68 7.47 -4.78
N ASN A 417 17.74 6.66 -4.76
CA ASN A 417 17.95 5.36 -5.41
C ASN A 417 17.25 5.15 -6.78
N SER A 418 17.69 5.92 -7.78
CA SER A 418 17.37 5.69 -9.20
C SER A 418 15.90 5.83 -9.59
N ILE A 419 15.21 6.84 -9.05
CA ILE A 419 13.88 7.23 -9.54
C ILE A 419 13.95 7.61 -11.03
N LYS A 420 12.97 7.17 -11.84
CA LYS A 420 12.88 7.41 -13.27
C LYS A 420 11.59 8.13 -13.63
N LEU A 421 11.66 9.21 -14.39
CA LEU A 421 10.50 9.85 -15.01
C LEU A 421 10.76 9.96 -16.50
N TYR A 422 9.89 9.38 -17.30
CA TYR A 422 10.01 9.50 -18.75
C TYR A 422 8.70 9.53 -19.50
N GLN A 423 8.68 10.31 -20.57
CA GLN A 423 7.51 10.50 -21.42
C GLN A 423 6.29 11.05 -20.63
N CYS A 424 6.56 11.73 -19.52
CA CYS A 424 5.53 12.40 -18.72
C CYS A 424 5.18 13.75 -19.33
N GLN A 425 3.90 14.12 -19.30
CA GLN A 425 3.42 15.34 -19.95
C GLN A 425 2.56 16.17 -19.01
N SER A 426 2.79 17.48 -18.94
CA SER A 426 1.89 18.43 -18.28
C SER A 426 1.39 19.48 -19.26
N HIS A 427 0.13 19.89 -19.15
CA HIS A 427 -0.41 21.09 -19.82
C HIS A 427 -0.36 22.29 -18.86
N GLY A 428 0.70 22.38 -18.08
CA GLY A 428 0.93 23.43 -17.10
C GLY A 428 2.43 23.58 -16.96
N ASN A 429 2.94 23.47 -15.75
CA ASN A 429 4.37 23.51 -15.49
C ASN A 429 4.86 22.18 -14.93
N GLY A 430 6.14 21.85 -15.16
CA GLY A 430 6.72 20.60 -14.66
C GLY A 430 6.21 19.41 -15.46
N GLY A 431 6.75 19.15 -16.64
CA GLY A 431 6.33 18.00 -17.47
C GLY A 431 6.55 16.68 -16.72
N GLY A 432 7.72 16.53 -16.10
CA GLY A 432 8.00 15.45 -15.14
C GLY A 432 7.49 15.78 -13.74
N ILE A 433 8.12 16.77 -13.09
CA ILE A 433 7.91 17.13 -11.69
C ILE A 433 7.52 18.60 -11.55
N TYR A 434 6.46 18.87 -10.78
CA TYR A 434 6.16 20.19 -10.25
C TYR A 434 6.36 20.22 -8.74
N VAL A 435 7.07 21.23 -8.24
CA VAL A 435 7.33 21.41 -6.81
C VAL A 435 6.95 22.82 -6.37
N LEU A 436 6.14 22.91 -5.31
CA LEU A 436 5.85 24.14 -4.60
C LEU A 436 6.27 24.01 -3.12
N ILE A 437 7.32 24.73 -2.73
CA ILE A 437 7.94 24.66 -1.41
C ILE A 437 7.82 25.99 -0.64
N ASN A 438 7.50 25.94 0.66
CA ASN A 438 7.55 27.13 1.53
C ASN A 438 8.93 27.28 2.20
N SER A 439 9.81 28.05 1.57
CA SER A 439 11.19 28.27 2.00
C SER A 439 11.34 29.00 3.35
N SER A 440 10.29 29.65 3.86
CA SER A 440 10.34 30.37 5.15
C SER A 440 10.20 29.48 6.39
N GLN A 441 9.94 28.19 6.22
CA GLN A 441 9.54 27.28 7.31
C GLN A 441 10.47 26.07 7.50
N GLN A 442 11.74 26.15 7.09
CA GLN A 442 12.69 25.03 7.15
C GLN A 442 12.25 23.77 6.36
N CYS A 443 11.39 23.94 5.36
CA CYS A 443 10.99 22.84 4.48
C CYS A 443 12.16 22.38 3.60
N SER A 444 12.31 21.08 3.34
CA SER A 444 13.37 20.55 2.49
C SER A 444 12.87 19.77 1.27
N PHE A 445 13.62 19.86 0.18
CA PHE A 445 13.46 19.09 -1.05
C PHE A 445 14.84 18.66 -1.55
N ILE A 446 15.13 17.37 -1.46
CA ILE A 446 16.46 16.80 -1.73
C ILE A 446 16.33 15.71 -2.78
N ILE A 447 17.13 15.82 -3.85
CA ILE A 447 17.29 14.82 -4.89
C ILE A 447 18.70 14.24 -4.79
N LYS A 448 18.79 12.94 -4.48
CA LYS A 448 20.07 12.20 -4.41
C LYS A 448 20.42 11.48 -5.71
N ASP A 449 19.44 10.86 -6.36
CA ASP A 449 19.60 10.20 -7.66
C ASP A 449 18.25 10.12 -8.36
N ILE A 450 18.11 10.81 -9.49
CA ILE A 450 16.89 10.76 -10.33
C ILE A 450 17.27 10.88 -11.79
N PHE A 451 16.54 10.19 -12.66
CA PHE A 451 16.70 10.22 -14.11
C PHE A 451 15.40 10.72 -14.76
N ILE A 452 15.45 11.88 -15.40
CA ILE A 452 14.28 12.55 -16.00
C ILE A 452 14.55 12.79 -17.48
N HIS A 453 13.81 12.14 -18.37
CA HIS A 453 13.95 12.37 -19.81
C HIS A 453 12.65 12.37 -20.60
N GLU A 454 12.66 13.01 -21.76
CA GLU A 454 11.49 13.04 -22.67
C GLU A 454 10.20 13.53 -22.02
N CYS A 455 10.29 14.31 -20.94
CA CYS A 455 9.13 14.91 -20.30
C CYS A 455 8.81 16.27 -20.93
N GLU A 456 7.53 16.61 -21.00
CA GLU A 456 7.05 17.76 -21.77
C GLU A 456 6.11 18.66 -20.97
N ALA A 457 6.40 19.96 -20.93
CA ALA A 457 5.54 21.00 -20.37
C ALA A 457 4.93 21.87 -21.47
N LYS A 458 3.63 21.63 -21.76
CA LYS A 458 2.85 22.37 -22.76
C LYS A 458 2.13 23.56 -22.15
N ALA A 459 2.19 24.69 -22.84
CA ALA A 459 1.45 25.88 -22.45
C ALA A 459 -0.05 25.67 -22.68
N ASN A 460 -0.83 25.62 -21.61
CA ASN A 460 -2.28 25.58 -21.70
C ASN A 460 -2.85 26.97 -21.96
N ILE A 461 -3.32 27.15 -23.19
CA ILE A 461 -3.93 28.40 -23.69
C ILE A 461 -5.29 28.71 -23.06
N SER A 462 -5.94 27.71 -22.43
CA SER A 462 -7.23 27.84 -21.76
C SER A 462 -7.08 28.16 -20.27
N ALA A 463 -5.89 27.96 -19.70
CA ALA A 463 -5.56 28.30 -18.32
C ALA A 463 -5.01 29.74 -18.21
N THR A 464 -5.07 30.31 -17.01
CA THR A 464 -4.39 31.58 -16.74
C THR A 464 -2.88 31.39 -16.81
N SER A 465 -2.21 32.14 -17.68
CA SER A 465 -0.74 32.26 -17.68
C SER A 465 -0.24 32.60 -16.27
N PRO A 466 0.90 32.04 -15.82
CA PRO A 466 1.91 31.33 -16.62
C PRO A 466 1.84 29.79 -16.62
N THR A 467 1.96 29.21 -17.82
CA THR A 467 2.02 27.76 -18.10
C THR A 467 3.06 27.47 -19.20
N GLY A 468 3.55 26.22 -19.28
CA GLY A 468 4.49 25.74 -20.30
C GLY A 468 5.96 25.89 -19.93
N TYR A 469 6.31 25.86 -18.64
CA TYR A 469 7.69 26.00 -18.15
C TYR A 469 8.15 24.75 -17.40
N GLY A 470 9.45 24.44 -17.48
CA GLY A 470 10.06 23.33 -16.75
C GLY A 470 9.66 21.97 -17.33
N GLY A 471 10.24 21.57 -18.46
CA GLY A 471 9.89 20.32 -19.13
C GLY A 471 10.15 19.10 -18.26
N GLY A 472 11.32 19.04 -17.64
CA GLY A 472 11.60 18.04 -16.61
C GLY A 472 11.07 18.46 -15.24
N ILE A 473 11.57 19.57 -14.69
CA ILE A 473 11.22 20.07 -13.35
C ILE A 473 10.80 21.54 -13.40
N PHE A 474 9.69 21.87 -12.75
CA PHE A 474 9.33 23.23 -12.38
C PHE A 474 9.36 23.38 -10.86
N LEU A 475 10.25 24.23 -10.35
CA LEU A 475 10.41 24.49 -8.92
C LEU A 475 9.99 25.93 -8.60
N THR A 476 9.05 26.08 -7.68
CA THR A 476 8.65 27.39 -7.19
C THR A 476 8.50 27.37 -5.67
N GLY A 477 8.48 28.56 -5.06
CA GLY A 477 8.26 28.65 -3.63
C GLY A 477 7.70 29.97 -3.11
N THR A 478 7.28 29.92 -1.86
CA THR A 478 6.88 31.10 -1.07
C THR A 478 7.89 31.38 0.03
N GLY A 479 7.95 32.62 0.50
CA GLY A 479 8.88 33.03 1.55
C GLY A 479 10.28 33.32 1.02
N ASP A 480 11.15 33.79 1.91
CA ASP A 480 12.56 34.07 1.60
C ASP A 480 13.40 32.84 1.96
N TYR A 481 14.14 32.33 0.98
CA TYR A 481 15.04 31.18 1.18
C TYR A 481 16.29 31.60 1.97
N GLU A 482 16.56 30.92 3.08
CA GLU A 482 17.74 31.12 3.91
C GLU A 482 18.85 30.14 3.50
N LEU A 483 20.01 30.66 3.08
CA LEU A 483 21.09 29.85 2.50
C LEU A 483 21.85 28.98 3.52
N SER A 484 21.76 29.31 4.82
CA SER A 484 22.55 28.63 5.85
C SER A 484 22.09 27.19 6.13
N THR A 485 20.95 26.77 5.58
CA THR A 485 20.27 25.53 5.96
C THR A 485 20.32 24.42 4.91
N LEU A 486 20.82 24.67 3.69
CA LEU A 486 20.89 23.72 2.57
C LEU A 486 19.63 22.83 2.45
N LEU A 487 18.48 23.48 2.23
CA LEU A 487 17.19 22.78 2.26
C LEU A 487 16.68 22.39 0.87
N ILE A 488 17.20 23.02 -0.18
CA ILE A 488 16.93 22.62 -1.57
C ILE A 488 18.24 22.10 -2.14
N ASP A 489 18.21 20.85 -2.60
CA ASP A 489 19.36 20.20 -3.18
C ASP A 489 18.94 19.36 -4.38
N LEU A 490 19.37 19.78 -5.58
CA LEU A 490 19.09 19.12 -6.85
C LEU A 490 20.36 18.47 -7.46
N HIS A 491 21.47 18.37 -6.73
CA HIS A 491 22.76 17.93 -7.31
C HIS A 491 22.70 16.52 -7.91
N GLY A 492 21.85 15.65 -7.36
CA GLY A 492 21.70 14.25 -7.76
C GLY A 492 20.93 14.03 -9.07
N MET A 493 20.46 15.09 -9.74
CA MET A 493 19.62 14.92 -10.92
C MET A 493 20.41 14.65 -12.22
N LYS A 494 19.89 13.72 -13.01
CA LYS A 494 20.29 13.42 -14.38
C LYS A 494 19.11 13.72 -15.30
N ILE A 495 19.18 14.81 -16.06
CA ILE A 495 18.04 15.37 -16.80
C ILE A 495 18.39 15.55 -18.28
N TYR A 496 17.56 15.02 -19.20
CA TYR A 496 17.88 14.95 -20.64
C TYR A 496 16.64 15.08 -21.52
N ASN A 497 16.77 15.67 -22.71
CA ASN A 497 15.75 15.61 -23.77
C ASN A 497 14.32 15.98 -23.33
N ASN A 498 14.20 16.84 -22.33
CA ASN A 498 12.91 17.35 -21.88
C ASN A 498 12.53 18.59 -22.70
N THR A 499 11.24 18.87 -22.83
CA THR A 499 10.75 19.99 -23.63
C THR A 499 9.77 20.88 -22.85
N ALA A 500 9.85 22.19 -23.06
CA ALA A 500 8.97 23.20 -22.50
C ALA A 500 8.64 24.27 -23.54
N ASP A 501 7.35 24.60 -23.65
CA ASP A 501 6.84 25.57 -24.63
C ASP A 501 7.34 27.01 -24.42
N LYS A 502 7.79 27.35 -23.20
CA LYS A 502 8.12 28.73 -22.82
C LYS A 502 9.53 28.92 -22.26
N GLY A 503 10.10 27.93 -21.59
CA GLY A 503 11.45 28.02 -21.03
C GLY A 503 11.74 26.98 -19.96
N GLY A 504 13.03 26.75 -19.71
CA GLY A 504 13.55 25.71 -18.83
C GLY A 504 13.19 24.34 -19.38
N GLN A 505 13.90 23.92 -20.43
CA GLN A 505 13.68 22.60 -21.04
C GLN A 505 13.82 21.50 -19.98
N SER A 506 14.89 21.56 -19.19
CA SER A 506 15.14 20.67 -18.07
C SER A 506 14.60 21.23 -16.75
N LEU A 507 15.05 22.42 -16.33
CA LEU A 507 14.68 23.02 -15.04
C LEU A 507 14.21 24.46 -15.24
N PHE A 508 13.08 24.79 -14.62
CA PHE A 508 12.64 26.17 -14.46
C PHE A 508 12.42 26.51 -12.98
N VAL A 509 13.08 27.57 -12.49
CA VAL A 509 12.98 27.99 -11.07
C VAL A 509 12.37 29.37 -10.90
N VAL A 510 11.36 29.49 -10.02
CA VAL A 510 10.74 30.76 -9.61
C VAL A 510 10.98 30.99 -8.12
N MET A 511 11.87 31.91 -7.77
CA MET A 511 12.10 32.28 -6.37
C MET A 511 12.77 33.66 -6.23
N SER A 512 12.50 34.39 -5.14
CA SER A 512 13.09 35.72 -4.90
C SER A 512 14.62 35.68 -4.75
N LYS A 513 15.14 34.57 -4.22
CA LYS A 513 16.55 34.33 -3.88
C LYS A 513 17.27 33.40 -4.86
N LEU A 514 16.88 33.48 -6.14
CA LEU A 514 17.35 32.56 -7.18
C LEU A 514 18.86 32.68 -7.41
N ALA A 515 19.36 33.92 -7.48
CA ALA A 515 20.78 34.18 -7.65
C ALA A 515 21.58 33.58 -6.49
N GLU A 516 21.10 33.76 -5.27
CA GLU A 516 21.72 33.21 -4.07
C GLU A 516 21.72 31.67 -4.06
N LEU A 517 20.62 31.01 -4.43
CA LEU A 517 20.58 29.55 -4.57
C LEU A 517 21.62 29.07 -5.59
N CYS A 518 21.68 29.72 -6.75
CA CYS A 518 22.62 29.36 -7.83
C CYS A 518 24.09 29.64 -7.48
N GLN A 519 24.35 30.61 -6.60
CA GLN A 519 25.70 30.96 -6.14
C GLN A 519 26.14 30.18 -4.91
N PHE A 520 25.22 29.48 -4.26
CA PHE A 520 25.52 28.66 -3.10
C PHE A 520 26.32 27.41 -3.49
N GLY A 521 27.28 27.02 -2.65
CA GLY A 521 28.23 25.96 -2.97
C GLY A 521 29.23 26.37 -4.05
N ASN A 522 29.69 25.40 -4.84
CA ASN A 522 30.65 25.63 -5.90
C ASN A 522 29.99 25.63 -7.28
N LYS A 523 29.87 26.81 -7.89
CA LYS A 523 29.44 26.98 -9.30
C LYS A 523 28.11 26.31 -9.66
N GLY A 524 27.04 26.63 -8.94
CA GLY A 524 25.71 26.07 -9.21
C GLY A 524 25.50 24.62 -8.74
N GLU A 525 26.40 24.09 -7.91
CA GLU A 525 26.41 22.72 -7.38
C GLU A 525 25.02 22.14 -7.08
N TYR A 526 24.18 22.89 -6.37
CA TYR A 526 22.87 22.43 -5.89
C TYR A 526 21.71 22.59 -6.87
N VAL A 527 21.96 23.10 -8.07
CA VAL A 527 20.93 23.32 -9.13
C VAL A 527 21.33 22.73 -10.48
N LYS A 528 22.59 22.32 -10.65
CA LYS A 528 23.17 21.98 -11.94
C LYS A 528 22.90 20.54 -12.38
N GLY A 529 22.90 19.59 -11.45
CA GLY A 529 22.82 18.17 -11.79
C GLY A 529 23.91 17.77 -12.79
N ASN A 530 23.51 17.09 -13.87
CA ASN A 530 24.36 16.72 -15.01
C ASN A 530 24.61 17.84 -16.05
N TYR A 531 24.17 19.07 -15.83
CA TYR A 531 24.42 20.19 -16.75
C TYR A 531 25.93 20.52 -16.84
N SER A 532 26.41 20.88 -18.02
CA SER A 532 27.82 21.18 -18.28
C SER A 532 28.03 22.64 -18.69
N ASP A 533 28.99 23.30 -18.03
CA ASP A 533 29.37 24.69 -18.34
C ASP A 533 30.03 24.80 -19.73
N SER A 534 30.65 23.73 -20.25
CA SER A 534 31.27 23.81 -21.57
C SER A 534 30.27 23.63 -22.68
N THR A 535 29.15 22.94 -22.43
CA THR A 535 28.54 22.22 -23.53
C THR A 535 27.01 22.06 -23.49
N SER A 536 26.35 22.19 -22.34
CA SER A 536 24.87 22.19 -22.29
C SER A 536 24.29 23.52 -22.79
N TYR A 537 23.11 23.52 -23.41
CA TYR A 537 22.48 24.78 -23.87
C TYR A 537 21.89 25.58 -22.71
N LEU A 538 21.92 26.92 -22.81
CA LEU A 538 21.49 27.77 -21.69
C LEU A 538 19.98 27.70 -21.38
N CYS A 539 19.14 27.28 -22.33
CA CYS A 539 17.69 27.08 -22.11
C CYS A 539 17.37 25.81 -21.30
N GLU A 540 18.34 24.94 -21.04
CA GLU A 540 18.11 23.78 -20.19
C GLU A 540 17.75 24.22 -18.77
N LEU A 541 18.49 25.18 -18.23
CA LEU A 541 18.33 25.69 -16.87
C LEU A 541 17.99 27.18 -16.91
N GLU A 542 16.72 27.50 -16.67
CA GLU A 542 16.23 28.88 -16.66
C GLU A 542 15.45 29.19 -15.38
N GLY A 543 15.22 30.46 -15.12
CA GLY A 543 14.40 30.86 -13.99
C GLY A 543 14.21 32.36 -13.89
N ILE A 544 13.51 32.78 -12.85
CA ILE A 544 13.17 34.17 -12.61
C ILE A 544 13.32 34.55 -11.13
N PRO A 545 14.08 35.62 -10.80
CA PRO A 545 14.35 36.02 -9.43
C PRO A 545 13.18 36.85 -8.82
N ILE A 546 11.97 36.27 -8.78
CA ILE A 546 10.78 36.90 -8.20
C ILE A 546 10.03 35.93 -7.28
N ASN A 547 9.18 36.46 -6.40
CA ASN A 547 8.29 35.62 -5.59
C ASN A 547 7.11 35.08 -6.41
N LEU A 548 6.49 34.01 -5.89
CA LEU A 548 5.33 33.35 -6.52
C LEU A 548 4.13 34.29 -6.75
N ILE A 549 3.90 35.26 -5.86
CA ILE A 549 2.78 36.22 -6.00
C ILE A 549 2.95 37.05 -7.26
N ASN A 550 4.15 37.58 -7.50
CA ASN A 550 4.46 38.34 -8.71
C ASN A 550 4.40 37.45 -9.95
N TRP A 551 4.97 36.25 -9.88
CA TRP A 551 4.93 35.27 -10.97
C TRP A 551 3.50 35.01 -11.46
N ASN A 552 2.58 34.70 -10.53
CA ASN A 552 1.17 34.45 -10.84
C ASN A 552 0.43 35.66 -11.41
N SER A 553 0.97 36.87 -11.26
CA SER A 553 0.38 38.12 -11.77
C SER A 553 0.96 38.57 -13.12
N TYR A 554 2.08 38.00 -13.54
CA TYR A 554 2.83 38.49 -14.70
C TYR A 554 2.34 37.86 -16.00
N THR A 555 2.28 38.69 -17.04
CA THR A 555 2.02 38.24 -18.41
C THR A 555 3.22 37.47 -18.95
N THR A 556 2.99 36.61 -19.94
CA THR A 556 4.06 35.88 -20.65
C THR A 556 5.17 36.80 -21.16
N ASN A 557 4.83 38.02 -21.62
CA ASN A 557 5.83 38.99 -22.10
C ASN A 557 6.69 39.55 -20.97
N GLN A 558 6.10 39.83 -19.80
CA GLN A 558 6.86 40.26 -18.62
C GLN A 558 7.79 39.16 -18.13
N ILE A 559 7.32 37.91 -18.12
CA ILE A 559 8.14 36.76 -17.75
C ILE A 559 9.31 36.60 -18.72
N LYS A 560 9.07 36.62 -20.03
CA LYS A 560 10.13 36.55 -21.05
C LYS A 560 11.19 37.65 -20.92
N GLN A 561 10.83 38.84 -20.44
CA GLN A 561 11.78 39.94 -20.21
C GLN A 561 12.62 39.77 -18.95
N LEU A 562 12.15 38.99 -17.98
CA LEU A 562 12.77 38.84 -16.67
C LEU A 562 13.47 37.50 -16.48
N GLN A 563 13.08 36.48 -17.25
CA GLN A 563 13.70 35.17 -17.28
C GLN A 563 15.21 35.29 -17.54
N GLN A 564 15.99 34.49 -16.81
CA GLN A 564 17.44 34.44 -16.88
C GLN A 564 17.88 32.99 -17.07
N GLN A 565 18.98 32.83 -17.81
CA GLN A 565 19.73 31.59 -17.87
C GLN A 565 20.48 31.42 -16.55
N LEU A 566 20.28 30.29 -15.85
CA LEU A 566 20.80 30.15 -14.49
C LEU A 566 22.34 30.18 -14.44
N GLU A 567 23.00 29.69 -15.49
CA GLU A 567 24.46 29.66 -15.57
C GLU A 567 25.11 31.05 -15.40
N LEU A 568 24.42 32.13 -15.79
CA LEU A 568 24.91 33.50 -15.62
C LEU A 568 25.17 33.88 -14.15
N TYR A 569 24.62 33.14 -13.19
CA TYR A 569 24.84 33.37 -11.77
C TYR A 569 26.18 32.82 -11.27
N TRP A 570 26.75 31.80 -11.92
CA TRP A 570 28.03 31.19 -11.53
C TRP A 570 29.14 31.24 -12.59
N ASN A 571 28.79 31.53 -13.84
CA ASN A 571 29.75 31.66 -14.94
C ASN A 571 29.65 33.05 -15.58
N GLN A 572 30.77 33.78 -15.59
CA GLN A 572 30.85 35.15 -16.12
C GLN A 572 31.20 35.20 -17.60
N VAL A 573 31.65 34.08 -18.18
CA VAL A 573 32.04 33.99 -19.59
C VAL A 573 31.29 32.82 -20.21
N ILE A 574 30.32 33.15 -21.06
CA ILE A 574 29.46 32.18 -21.73
C ILE A 574 29.90 32.10 -23.19
N ASP A 575 30.05 30.88 -23.70
CA ASP A 575 30.25 30.65 -25.13
C ASP A 575 28.96 31.03 -25.89
N GLU A 576 29.10 31.86 -26.93
CA GLU A 576 28.01 32.34 -27.76
C GLU A 576 27.22 31.20 -28.41
N ASN A 577 27.84 30.04 -28.64
CA ASN A 577 27.16 28.87 -29.20
C ASN A 577 26.08 28.29 -28.28
N LYS A 578 26.19 28.51 -26.96
CA LYS A 578 25.23 27.99 -25.96
C LYS A 578 23.88 28.72 -25.98
N PHE A 579 23.79 29.87 -26.67
CA PHE A 579 22.54 30.63 -26.84
C PHE A 579 21.64 30.04 -27.94
N ASN A 580 22.19 29.22 -28.83
CA ASN A 580 21.44 28.55 -29.88
C ASN A 580 20.74 27.32 -29.32
N CYS A 581 19.71 27.55 -28.54
CA CYS A 581 18.80 26.50 -28.11
C CYS A 581 18.20 25.81 -29.34
N PRO A 582 18.52 24.54 -29.59
CA PRO A 582 17.69 23.77 -30.50
C PRO A 582 16.28 23.73 -29.91
N PHE A 583 15.26 23.49 -30.73
CA PHE A 583 13.87 23.17 -30.39
C PHE A 583 12.79 24.24 -30.73
N PRO A 584 11.62 23.77 -31.23
CA PRO A 584 11.12 22.38 -31.15
C PRO A 584 11.48 21.55 -32.39
N LEU A 585 12.39 20.59 -32.18
CA LEU A 585 13.01 19.64 -33.09
C LEU A 585 13.59 20.28 -34.36
N ILE A 586 14.76 19.82 -34.78
CA ILE A 586 15.02 19.82 -36.21
C ILE A 586 14.02 18.85 -36.80
N ASP A 587 12.92 19.36 -37.32
CA ASP A 587 12.13 18.66 -38.32
C ASP A 587 13.03 18.58 -39.57
N CYS A 588 13.78 17.48 -39.74
CA CYS A 588 14.66 17.27 -40.89
C CYS A 588 13.85 17.21 -42.22
N THR A 589 12.53 17.46 -42.25
CA THR A 589 11.72 17.49 -43.48
C THR A 589 11.87 18.76 -44.34
N ASN A 590 12.54 19.81 -43.86
CA ASN A 590 12.65 21.08 -44.61
C ASN A 590 14.07 21.61 -44.87
N LEU A 591 15.10 20.78 -44.71
CA LEU A 591 16.42 21.07 -45.28
C LEU A 591 16.46 20.48 -46.70
N THR A 592 15.93 21.25 -47.65
CA THR A 592 16.11 20.94 -49.06
C THR A 592 17.60 20.99 -49.38
N GLU A 593 18.16 19.82 -49.75
CA GLU A 593 19.56 19.53 -50.15
C GLU A 593 20.48 18.83 -49.13
N LYS A 594 19.96 18.20 -48.06
CA LYS A 594 20.77 17.27 -47.24
C LYS A 594 20.13 15.90 -47.02
N THR A 595 20.92 14.84 -46.97
CA THR A 595 20.47 13.45 -46.77
C THR A 595 20.25 13.14 -45.28
N GLU A 596 19.46 12.11 -44.96
CA GLU A 596 19.13 11.67 -43.60
C GLU A 596 20.38 11.35 -42.74
N GLU A 597 21.49 11.00 -43.38
CA GLU A 597 22.81 10.79 -42.77
C GLU A 597 23.53 12.08 -42.35
N GLU A 598 23.16 13.25 -42.89
CA GLU A 598 23.78 14.53 -42.53
C GLU A 598 23.11 15.21 -41.31
N CYS A 599 22.02 14.63 -40.77
CA CYS A 599 21.45 15.02 -39.46
C CYS A 599 22.21 14.37 -38.28
N ALA A 600 23.33 13.65 -38.49
CA ALA A 600 24.11 12.98 -37.45
C ALA A 600 25.32 13.79 -36.95
N CYS A 601 25.37 13.99 -35.62
CA CYS A 601 26.49 14.38 -34.76
C CYS A 601 27.36 15.57 -35.24
N ILE A 602 27.14 16.75 -34.64
CA ILE A 602 28.07 17.89 -34.75
C ILE A 602 29.35 17.53 -33.98
N GLU A 603 30.52 17.55 -34.65
CA GLU A 603 31.81 17.49 -33.95
C GLU A 603 31.89 18.65 -32.95
N ASP A 604 32.17 18.33 -31.67
CA ASP A 604 32.13 19.18 -30.47
C ASP A 604 30.80 19.25 -29.67
N ASP A 605 29.82 18.34 -29.91
CA ASP A 605 28.67 18.14 -29.02
C ASP A 605 29.05 17.28 -27.78
N PRO A 606 28.74 17.71 -26.55
CA PRO A 606 29.02 16.94 -25.31
C PRO A 606 28.17 15.70 -25.10
N ARG A 607 27.14 15.50 -25.90
CA ARG A 607 26.29 14.31 -25.87
C ARG A 607 26.94 13.18 -26.67
N SER A 608 28.25 13.25 -26.90
CA SER A 608 29.04 12.22 -27.60
C SER A 608 28.98 10.84 -26.94
N ASP A 609 28.52 10.75 -25.69
CA ASP A 609 28.29 9.46 -25.03
C ASP A 609 27.05 8.71 -25.58
N ILE A 610 26.31 9.30 -26.52
CA ILE A 610 25.17 8.69 -27.24
C ILE A 610 25.44 8.56 -28.76
N CYS A 611 26.50 9.18 -29.30
CA CYS A 611 26.94 8.95 -30.68
C CYS A 611 28.15 8.01 -30.69
N THR A 612 27.96 6.69 -30.79
CA THR A 612 29.06 5.79 -31.15
C THR A 612 29.57 6.16 -32.55
N PRO A 613 30.86 6.54 -32.74
CA PRO A 613 31.39 6.74 -34.08
C PRO A 613 31.40 5.40 -34.84
N PRO A 614 31.21 5.39 -36.16
CA PRO A 614 31.35 4.18 -36.95
C PRO A 614 32.75 3.58 -36.76
N ILE A 615 32.84 2.26 -36.66
CA ILE A 615 34.08 1.50 -36.46
C ILE A 615 34.99 1.72 -37.68
N ASP A 616 36.15 2.37 -37.49
CA ASP A 616 37.14 2.55 -38.56
C ASP A 616 37.96 1.26 -38.76
N CYS A 617 37.62 0.50 -39.80
CA CYS A 617 38.28 -0.76 -40.18
C CYS A 617 39.34 -0.62 -41.27
N THR A 618 39.93 0.57 -41.44
CA THR A 618 40.87 0.85 -42.55
C THR A 618 42.17 0.01 -42.56
N ASP A 619 42.51 -0.69 -41.47
CA ASP A 619 43.77 -1.46 -41.36
C ASP A 619 43.61 -3.00 -41.46
N VAL A 620 42.40 -3.54 -41.70
CA VAL A 620 42.20 -5.00 -41.77
C VAL A 620 41.97 -5.46 -43.21
N THR A 621 43.05 -5.71 -43.95
CA THR A 621 42.95 -6.19 -45.33
C THR A 621 42.30 -7.58 -45.39
N GLY A 622 41.09 -7.66 -45.95
CA GLY A 622 40.46 -8.91 -46.37
C GLY A 622 39.13 -9.27 -45.70
N LYS A 623 38.52 -8.37 -44.93
CA LYS A 623 37.19 -8.57 -44.32
C LYS A 623 36.19 -7.48 -44.74
N THR A 624 34.90 -7.80 -44.78
CA THR A 624 33.81 -6.84 -45.10
C THR A 624 33.40 -6.04 -43.86
N GLU A 625 32.71 -4.91 -44.05
CA GLU A 625 32.32 -3.96 -42.99
C GLU A 625 31.45 -4.62 -41.88
N GLU A 626 30.71 -5.69 -42.22
CA GLU A 626 29.91 -6.49 -41.28
C GLU A 626 30.73 -7.44 -40.39
N GLU A 627 31.95 -7.83 -40.77
CA GLU A 627 32.76 -8.79 -40.01
C GLU A 627 33.62 -8.13 -38.92
N CYS A 628 33.52 -6.81 -38.77
CA CYS A 628 34.31 -6.01 -37.82
C CYS A 628 33.66 -5.87 -36.42
N ALA A 629 32.44 -6.37 -36.22
CA ALA A 629 31.61 -6.00 -35.06
C ALA A 629 31.93 -6.72 -33.73
N CYS A 630 32.78 -7.76 -33.69
CA CYS A 630 32.99 -8.52 -32.44
C CYS A 630 34.49 -8.75 -32.17
N ILE A 631 35.06 -7.98 -31.24
CA ILE A 631 36.38 -8.25 -30.65
C ILE A 631 36.16 -8.79 -29.23
N GLU A 632 36.74 -9.94 -28.90
CA GLU A 632 36.77 -10.45 -27.52
C GLU A 632 37.53 -9.45 -26.62
N ASP A 633 36.91 -9.11 -25.48
CA ASP A 633 37.31 -8.12 -24.46
C ASP A 633 36.71 -6.68 -24.54
N ASP A 634 35.63 -6.44 -25.31
CA ASP A 634 34.80 -5.21 -25.17
C ASP A 634 33.60 -5.44 -24.22
N PRO A 635 33.33 -4.52 -23.25
CA PRO A 635 32.23 -4.67 -22.28
C PRO A 635 30.81 -4.52 -22.85
N ARG A 636 30.62 -4.43 -24.18
CA ARG A 636 29.31 -4.24 -24.86
C ARG A 636 28.88 -5.41 -25.76
N ILE A 637 29.29 -6.63 -25.42
CA ILE A 637 29.11 -7.81 -26.28
C ILE A 637 27.62 -8.20 -26.55
N ASP A 638 26.66 -7.63 -25.80
CA ASP A 638 25.23 -7.96 -25.90
C ASP A 638 24.47 -7.28 -27.07
N ILE A 639 25.12 -6.40 -27.86
CA ILE A 639 24.43 -5.60 -28.89
C ILE A 639 24.67 -6.11 -30.33
N CYS A 640 25.52 -7.12 -30.53
CA CYS A 640 25.89 -7.57 -31.89
C CYS A 640 25.20 -8.89 -32.29
N THR A 641 24.07 -8.79 -32.99
CA THR A 641 23.56 -9.86 -33.89
C THR A 641 23.32 -9.29 -35.29
N PRO A 642 23.93 -9.83 -36.37
CA PRO A 642 23.70 -9.35 -37.72
C PRO A 642 22.33 -9.82 -38.26
N PRO A 643 21.69 -9.07 -39.19
CA PRO A 643 20.43 -9.46 -39.79
C PRO A 643 20.59 -10.62 -40.80
N ILE A 644 19.57 -11.47 -40.90
CA ILE A 644 19.54 -12.67 -41.77
C ILE A 644 19.26 -12.27 -43.24
N ASP A 645 20.13 -12.62 -44.18
CA ASP A 645 19.91 -12.50 -45.64
C ASP A 645 19.30 -13.79 -46.22
N CYS A 646 18.02 -13.76 -46.60
CA CYS A 646 17.26 -14.89 -47.17
C CYS A 646 17.22 -14.91 -48.72
N THR A 647 18.18 -14.34 -49.44
CA THR A 647 18.07 -14.15 -50.91
C THR A 647 18.21 -15.40 -51.81
N ASN A 648 18.27 -16.65 -51.31
CA ASN A 648 18.49 -17.82 -52.17
C ASN A 648 17.57 -19.04 -52.01
N LEU A 649 16.37 -18.90 -51.43
CA LEU A 649 15.39 -20.01 -51.36
C LEU A 649 14.10 -19.65 -52.09
N THR A 650 14.04 -20.01 -53.37
CA THR A 650 12.82 -19.99 -54.16
C THR A 650 11.82 -21.01 -53.59
N GLU A 651 10.61 -20.52 -53.27
CA GLU A 651 9.36 -21.25 -52.91
C GLU A 651 8.92 -21.25 -51.42
N LYS A 652 9.19 -20.19 -50.64
CA LYS A 652 8.56 -19.95 -49.31
C LYS A 652 8.32 -18.46 -49.00
N THR A 653 7.37 -18.12 -48.13
CA THR A 653 6.95 -16.72 -47.80
C THR A 653 7.75 -16.12 -46.63
N GLU A 654 7.75 -14.78 -46.53
CA GLU A 654 8.58 -13.96 -45.60
C GLU A 654 8.43 -14.34 -44.10
N GLU A 655 7.30 -14.93 -43.69
CA GLU A 655 7.06 -15.43 -42.33
C GLU A 655 7.77 -16.77 -42.00
N GLU A 656 8.31 -17.49 -42.98
CA GLU A 656 8.97 -18.79 -42.76
C GLU A 656 10.49 -18.66 -42.55
N CYS A 657 11.07 -17.45 -42.59
CA CYS A 657 12.51 -17.22 -42.43
C CYS A 657 12.97 -16.99 -40.97
N ALA A 658 12.09 -17.08 -39.98
CA ALA A 658 12.43 -16.82 -38.57
C ALA A 658 12.15 -18.05 -37.71
N CYS A 659 13.10 -18.99 -37.65
CA CYS A 659 13.26 -20.00 -36.58
C CYS A 659 14.54 -20.81 -36.89
N ILE A 660 15.69 -20.39 -36.35
CA ILE A 660 16.92 -21.20 -36.32
C ILE A 660 17.23 -21.44 -34.83
N GLU A 661 17.49 -22.70 -34.46
CA GLU A 661 17.96 -23.06 -33.11
C GLU A 661 19.25 -22.28 -32.78
N ASP A 662 19.29 -21.72 -31.55
CA ASP A 662 20.34 -20.89 -30.94
C ASP A 662 20.24 -19.33 -31.08
N ASP A 663 19.07 -18.72 -31.33
CA ASP A 663 18.82 -17.26 -31.11
C ASP A 663 18.10 -17.00 -29.76
N PRO A 664 18.56 -16.05 -28.92
CA PRO A 664 17.96 -15.72 -27.61
C PRO A 664 16.57 -15.03 -27.66
N ARG A 665 15.89 -14.98 -28.81
CA ARG A 665 14.53 -14.38 -28.97
C ARG A 665 13.47 -15.37 -29.49
N SER A 666 13.60 -16.67 -29.24
CA SER A 666 12.64 -17.68 -29.71
C SER A 666 11.21 -17.58 -29.13
N ASP A 667 10.97 -16.75 -28.11
CA ASP A 667 9.71 -16.76 -27.34
C ASP A 667 8.51 -16.07 -28.00
N ILE A 668 8.63 -15.58 -29.25
CA ILE A 668 7.56 -14.80 -29.90
C ILE A 668 6.97 -15.48 -31.15
N CYS A 669 7.47 -16.64 -31.60
CA CYS A 669 6.93 -17.31 -32.79
C CYS A 669 6.25 -18.64 -32.46
N THR A 670 4.92 -18.65 -32.36
CA THR A 670 4.11 -19.89 -32.44
C THR A 670 3.39 -19.94 -33.79
N PRO A 671 3.66 -20.93 -34.68
CA PRO A 671 2.86 -21.13 -35.87
C PRO A 671 1.49 -21.77 -35.52
N PRO A 672 0.43 -21.56 -36.32
CA PRO A 672 -0.88 -22.13 -36.05
C PRO A 672 -0.87 -23.66 -36.21
N ILE A 673 -1.53 -24.36 -35.28
CA ILE A 673 -1.62 -25.82 -35.23
C ILE A 673 -2.53 -26.34 -36.36
N ASP A 674 -2.00 -27.21 -37.24
CA ASP A 674 -2.77 -27.97 -38.25
C ASP A 674 -3.04 -29.40 -37.75
N CYS A 675 -4.30 -29.71 -37.43
CA CYS A 675 -4.76 -30.99 -36.89
C CYS A 675 -5.34 -31.96 -37.95
N THR A 676 -4.93 -31.87 -39.22
CA THR A 676 -5.67 -32.55 -40.29
C THR A 676 -5.53 -34.08 -40.41
N ASP A 677 -4.70 -34.77 -39.63
CA ASP A 677 -4.45 -36.22 -39.85
C ASP A 677 -4.68 -37.18 -38.66
N VAL A 678 -5.37 -36.79 -37.58
CA VAL A 678 -5.65 -37.72 -36.45
C VAL A 678 -7.12 -38.13 -36.42
N THR A 679 -7.43 -39.26 -37.06
CA THR A 679 -8.78 -39.83 -37.04
C THR A 679 -9.09 -40.48 -35.69
N GLY A 680 -10.03 -39.89 -34.94
CA GLY A 680 -10.81 -40.63 -33.94
C GLY A 680 -10.90 -40.11 -32.50
N LYS A 681 -10.53 -38.85 -32.17
CA LYS A 681 -10.81 -38.24 -30.85
C LYS A 681 -11.09 -36.72 -30.97
N THR A 682 -11.82 -36.16 -30.00
CA THR A 682 -12.38 -34.79 -29.96
C THR A 682 -11.34 -33.70 -29.66
N GLU A 683 -11.69 -32.45 -29.98
CA GLU A 683 -10.87 -31.23 -30.07
C GLU A 683 -10.16 -30.78 -28.76
N GLU A 684 -10.33 -31.50 -27.64
CA GLU A 684 -9.73 -31.18 -26.33
C GLU A 684 -8.38 -31.90 -26.05
N VAL A 685 -7.79 -32.60 -27.03
CA VAL A 685 -6.58 -33.44 -26.80
C VAL A 685 -5.34 -32.96 -27.58
N CYS A 686 -5.40 -31.83 -28.29
CA CYS A 686 -4.26 -31.34 -29.08
C CYS A 686 -3.34 -30.30 -28.39
N ALA A 687 -3.45 -30.09 -27.08
CA ALA A 687 -2.62 -29.13 -26.36
C ALA A 687 -1.92 -29.80 -25.16
N CYS A 688 -0.81 -30.49 -25.41
CA CYS A 688 0.19 -30.90 -24.41
C CYS A 688 1.42 -31.42 -25.17
N ILE A 689 2.33 -30.52 -25.55
CA ILE A 689 3.68 -30.88 -26.01
C ILE A 689 4.64 -30.21 -25.02
N GLU A 690 5.61 -30.97 -24.49
CA GLU A 690 6.67 -30.46 -23.63
C GLU A 690 7.42 -29.31 -24.34
N ASP A 691 7.73 -28.25 -23.58
CA ASP A 691 8.40 -27.00 -23.97
C ASP A 691 7.54 -25.78 -24.42
N ASP A 692 6.27 -25.65 -23.99
CA ASP A 692 5.53 -24.37 -24.01
C ASP A 692 5.52 -23.69 -22.62
N PRO A 693 5.82 -22.38 -22.51
CA PRO A 693 5.88 -21.64 -21.24
C PRO A 693 4.52 -21.40 -20.54
N ARG A 694 3.41 -22.00 -21.00
CA ARG A 694 2.06 -21.88 -20.40
C ARG A 694 1.50 -23.18 -19.83
N ILE A 695 2.37 -24.05 -19.31
CA ILE A 695 1.99 -25.39 -18.83
C ILE A 695 1.05 -25.38 -17.59
N ASP A 696 0.83 -24.23 -16.94
CA ASP A 696 0.09 -24.12 -15.68
C ASP A 696 -1.45 -24.30 -15.75
N ILE A 697 -2.04 -24.63 -16.92
CA ILE A 697 -3.51 -24.74 -17.05
C ILE A 697 -4.01 -26.14 -17.44
N CYS A 698 -3.13 -27.13 -17.68
CA CYS A 698 -3.58 -28.48 -18.06
C CYS A 698 -3.54 -29.48 -16.88
N ILE A 699 -4.62 -29.58 -16.12
CA ILE A 699 -4.81 -30.67 -15.15
C ILE A 699 -5.41 -31.88 -15.86
N THR A 700 -4.59 -32.89 -16.16
CA THR A 700 -5.09 -34.26 -16.41
C THR A 700 -4.94 -35.10 -15.13
N PRO A 701 -5.93 -35.93 -14.75
CA PRO A 701 -5.81 -36.85 -13.62
C PRO A 701 -4.73 -37.90 -13.88
N ILE A 702 -3.96 -38.25 -12.84
CA ILE A 702 -2.96 -39.33 -12.87
C ILE A 702 -3.70 -40.68 -13.01
N ASP A 703 -3.44 -41.44 -14.09
CA ASP A 703 -3.91 -42.82 -14.26
C ASP A 703 -2.84 -43.81 -13.77
N CYS A 704 -3.03 -44.31 -12.54
CA CYS A 704 -2.13 -45.27 -11.87
C CYS A 704 -2.48 -46.75 -12.12
N THR A 705 -3.11 -47.10 -13.25
CA THR A 705 -3.66 -48.46 -13.43
C THR A 705 -2.66 -49.62 -13.57
N ASP A 706 -1.35 -49.37 -13.70
CA ASP A 706 -0.36 -50.44 -13.93
C ASP A 706 0.72 -50.64 -12.83
N VAL A 707 0.65 -49.96 -11.68
CA VAL A 707 1.64 -50.15 -10.60
C VAL A 707 1.02 -50.95 -9.44
N THR A 708 1.12 -52.27 -9.53
CA THR A 708 0.63 -53.15 -8.46
C THR A 708 1.45 -52.98 -7.18
N GLY A 709 0.82 -52.43 -6.13
CA GLY A 709 1.28 -52.57 -4.74
C GLY A 709 1.50 -51.30 -3.94
N LYS A 710 1.06 -50.11 -4.39
CA LYS A 710 1.19 -48.84 -3.67
C LYS A 710 -0.11 -48.05 -3.60
N THR A 711 -0.28 -47.21 -2.56
CA THR A 711 -1.46 -46.34 -2.36
C THR A 711 -1.30 -45.00 -3.09
N GLU A 712 -2.41 -44.31 -3.35
CA GLU A 712 -2.49 -43.07 -4.16
C GLU A 712 -1.57 -41.93 -3.63
N GLU A 713 -1.31 -41.90 -2.32
CA GLU A 713 -0.36 -40.97 -1.67
C GLU A 713 1.13 -41.28 -1.96
N GLU A 714 1.48 -42.50 -2.36
CA GLU A 714 2.88 -42.90 -2.60
C GLU A 714 3.37 -42.64 -4.02
N CYS A 715 2.49 -42.17 -4.92
CA CYS A 715 2.84 -41.85 -6.31
C CYS A 715 3.25 -40.38 -6.52
N ALA A 716 3.25 -39.55 -5.48
CA ALA A 716 3.44 -38.10 -5.60
C ALA A 716 4.90 -37.60 -5.49
N CYS A 717 5.90 -38.47 -5.38
CA CYS A 717 7.30 -38.05 -5.25
C CYS A 717 8.18 -38.71 -6.32
N ILE A 718 8.35 -38.02 -7.45
CA ILE A 718 9.35 -38.34 -8.46
C ILE A 718 10.31 -37.16 -8.52
N ASP A 719 11.62 -37.43 -8.42
CA ASP A 719 12.65 -36.40 -8.58
C ASP A 719 12.56 -35.76 -9.97
N GLU A 720 12.62 -34.42 -10.00
CA GLU A 720 12.45 -33.50 -11.15
C GLU A 720 11.03 -32.99 -11.47
N ASP A 721 10.13 -32.90 -10.47
CA ASP A 721 8.92 -32.04 -10.53
C ASP A 721 9.14 -30.72 -9.77
N PRO A 722 8.82 -29.54 -10.34
CA PRO A 722 8.94 -28.23 -9.67
C PRO A 722 8.05 -28.03 -8.43
N ARG A 723 7.24 -29.02 -8.03
CA ARG A 723 6.37 -28.99 -6.84
C ARG A 723 6.91 -29.80 -5.65
N SER A 724 8.21 -30.12 -5.61
CA SER A 724 8.78 -30.95 -4.53
C SER A 724 8.78 -30.31 -3.12
N ASP A 725 8.49 -29.01 -3.00
CA ASP A 725 8.56 -28.25 -1.75
C ASP A 725 7.43 -28.55 -0.73
N ILE A 726 6.48 -29.44 -1.04
CA ILE A 726 5.32 -29.73 -0.17
C ILE A 726 5.35 -31.15 0.44
N CYS A 727 6.39 -31.96 0.19
CA CYS A 727 6.45 -33.32 0.76
C CYS A 727 7.33 -33.39 2.02
N ILE A 728 6.72 -33.31 3.21
CA ILE A 728 7.39 -33.69 4.47
C ILE A 728 7.38 -35.21 4.59
N THR A 729 8.51 -35.86 4.32
CA THR A 729 8.70 -37.26 4.75
C THR A 729 9.05 -37.31 6.24
N PRO A 730 8.44 -38.22 7.04
CA PRO A 730 8.83 -38.41 8.44
C PRO A 730 10.28 -38.88 8.57
N ILE A 731 11.02 -38.32 9.52
CA ILE A 731 12.39 -38.73 9.85
C ILE A 731 12.36 -40.15 10.47
N ASP A 732 12.95 -41.14 9.81
CA ASP A 732 13.11 -42.50 10.35
C ASP A 732 14.41 -42.63 11.15
N CYS A 733 14.30 -42.58 12.47
CA CYS A 733 15.41 -42.72 13.44
C CYS A 733 15.60 -44.15 13.96
N THR A 734 15.28 -45.19 13.18
CA THR A 734 15.23 -46.57 13.71
C THR A 734 16.55 -47.21 14.15
N ASP A 735 17.73 -46.60 13.94
CA ASP A 735 19.01 -47.24 14.27
C ASP A 735 19.91 -46.53 15.31
N VAL A 736 19.42 -45.54 16.06
CA VAL A 736 20.24 -44.87 17.10
C VAL A 736 19.73 -45.15 18.51
N THR A 737 20.20 -46.25 19.12
CA THR A 737 19.83 -46.59 20.50
C THR A 737 20.41 -45.60 21.50
N GLY A 738 19.54 -44.86 22.18
CA GLY A 738 19.85 -44.16 23.44
C GLY A 738 19.63 -42.64 23.47
N LYS A 739 18.91 -42.05 22.51
CA LYS A 739 18.62 -40.60 22.48
C LYS A 739 17.13 -40.29 22.26
N THR A 740 16.67 -39.11 22.71
CA THR A 740 15.29 -38.63 22.54
C THR A 740 15.10 -37.88 21.21
N GLU A 741 13.85 -37.70 20.78
CA GLU A 741 13.45 -37.12 19.49
C GLU A 741 14.00 -35.68 19.28
N GLU A 742 14.15 -34.92 20.36
CA GLU A 742 14.76 -33.57 20.37
C GLU A 742 16.29 -33.58 20.15
N GLU A 743 16.99 -34.69 20.38
CA GLU A 743 18.45 -34.77 20.26
C GLU A 743 18.94 -35.14 18.85
N CYS A 744 18.02 -35.41 17.90
CA CYS A 744 18.36 -35.78 16.52
C CYS A 744 18.38 -34.61 15.53
N ALA A 745 18.01 -33.40 15.95
CA ALA A 745 17.99 -32.22 15.09
C ALA A 745 19.30 -31.41 15.19
N CYS A 746 20.39 -31.88 14.57
CA CYS A 746 21.59 -31.09 14.25
C CYS A 746 22.51 -31.93 13.34
N ILE A 747 22.35 -31.81 12.02
CA ILE A 747 23.32 -32.31 11.03
C ILE A 747 23.88 -31.08 10.32
N ASP A 748 25.20 -30.96 10.26
CA ASP A 748 25.89 -29.91 9.49
C ASP A 748 25.55 -30.06 8.00
N ASP A 749 25.24 -28.93 7.35
CA ASP A 749 24.86 -28.73 5.92
C ASP A 749 23.37 -28.51 5.58
N ASP A 750 22.50 -28.09 6.53
CA ASP A 750 21.16 -27.54 6.22
C ASP A 750 21.17 -25.97 6.25
N PRO A 751 20.58 -25.28 5.25
CA PRO A 751 20.54 -23.81 5.18
C PRO A 751 19.65 -23.12 6.23
N ARG A 752 19.05 -23.83 7.19
CA ARG A 752 18.16 -23.28 8.25
C ARG A 752 18.79 -23.20 9.65
N ILE A 753 20.09 -22.91 9.73
CA ILE A 753 20.88 -23.02 10.98
C ILE A 753 20.54 -21.98 12.09
N ASP A 754 19.61 -21.04 11.85
CA ASP A 754 19.34 -19.91 12.76
C ASP A 754 18.34 -20.17 13.91
N ILE A 755 17.89 -21.42 14.12
CA ILE A 755 16.87 -21.74 15.15
C ILE A 755 17.43 -22.54 16.35
N CYS A 756 18.69 -22.96 16.32
CA CYS A 756 19.25 -23.78 17.41
C CYS A 756 20.14 -22.98 18.38
N THR A 757 19.55 -22.36 19.41
CA THR A 757 20.30 -21.92 20.61
C THR A 757 20.34 -23.03 21.66
N PRO A 758 21.52 -23.45 22.18
CA PRO A 758 21.59 -24.46 23.24
C PRO A 758 21.14 -23.90 24.61
N PRO A 759 20.63 -24.75 25.52
CA PRO A 759 20.21 -24.31 26.85
C PRO A 759 21.41 -23.88 27.73
N ILE A 760 21.15 -22.93 28.64
CA ILE A 760 22.12 -22.36 29.57
C ILE A 760 22.54 -23.41 30.62
N ASP A 761 23.84 -23.72 30.70
CA ASP A 761 24.42 -24.62 31.72
C ASP A 761 24.77 -23.87 33.01
N CYS A 762 24.01 -24.14 34.08
CA CYS A 762 24.16 -23.52 35.41
C CYS A 762 24.87 -24.40 36.44
N THR A 763 25.71 -25.36 36.03
CA THR A 763 26.23 -26.41 36.94
C THR A 763 27.26 -25.96 38.01
N ASP A 764 27.70 -24.70 38.04
CA ASP A 764 28.74 -24.24 38.99
C ASP A 764 28.29 -23.20 40.05
N VAL A 765 26.99 -22.92 40.22
CA VAL A 765 26.51 -21.94 41.22
C VAL A 765 25.83 -22.64 42.41
N THR A 766 26.63 -23.10 43.38
CA THR A 766 26.07 -23.70 44.61
C THR A 766 25.34 -22.67 45.46
N GLY A 767 24.02 -22.84 45.61
CA GLY A 767 23.22 -22.18 46.65
C GLY A 767 21.98 -21.39 46.20
N LYS A 768 21.55 -21.50 44.94
CA LYS A 768 20.35 -20.80 44.41
C LYS A 768 19.43 -21.74 43.64
N THR A 769 18.13 -21.42 43.59
CA THR A 769 17.09 -22.21 42.90
C THR A 769 16.96 -21.83 41.42
N GLU A 770 16.35 -22.71 40.62
CA GLU A 770 16.21 -22.59 39.15
C GLU A 770 15.54 -21.27 38.70
N GLU A 771 14.64 -20.70 39.51
CA GLU A 771 13.99 -19.40 39.28
C GLU A 771 14.91 -18.18 39.46
N GLU A 772 16.08 -18.31 40.11
CA GLU A 772 16.98 -17.18 40.38
C GLU A 772 18.07 -16.98 39.33
N CYS A 773 18.12 -17.81 38.29
CA CYS A 773 19.10 -17.70 37.19
C CYS A 773 18.67 -16.76 36.04
N ALA A 774 17.46 -16.20 36.08
CA ALA A 774 17.02 -15.21 35.09
C ALA A 774 17.24 -13.80 35.64
N CYS A 775 18.38 -13.18 35.29
CA CYS A 775 18.63 -11.73 35.13
C CYS A 775 20.15 -11.47 35.23
N ILE A 776 20.81 -11.32 34.08
CA ILE A 776 22.14 -10.71 33.99
C ILE A 776 21.97 -9.43 33.15
N ASP A 777 22.39 -8.29 33.70
CA ASP A 777 22.38 -7.01 32.99
C ASP A 777 23.37 -7.06 31.78
N ASP A 778 22.94 -6.48 30.66
CA ASP A 778 23.61 -6.33 29.34
C ASP A 778 23.29 -7.36 28.21
N ASP A 779 22.05 -7.88 28.09
CA ASP A 779 21.53 -8.48 26.83
C ASP A 779 20.36 -7.64 26.24
N PRO A 780 20.39 -7.27 24.94
CA PRO A 780 19.39 -6.40 24.30
C PRO A 780 18.01 -7.05 24.00
N ARG A 781 17.58 -8.10 24.71
CA ARG A 781 16.37 -8.90 24.39
C ARG A 781 15.41 -9.21 25.55
N ILE A 782 15.20 -8.34 26.55
CA ILE A 782 14.22 -8.59 27.63
C ILE A 782 13.31 -7.37 27.88
N ASP A 783 12.01 -7.54 27.62
CA ASP A 783 10.91 -6.64 28.03
C ASP A 783 9.79 -7.42 28.74
N ILE A 784 10.16 -8.39 29.59
CA ILE A 784 9.20 -9.11 30.46
C ILE A 784 9.90 -9.42 31.78
N CYS A 785 9.76 -8.55 32.78
CA CYS A 785 9.82 -8.90 34.21
C CYS A 785 9.36 -7.68 35.05
N THR A 786 8.11 -7.67 35.50
CA THR A 786 7.69 -6.86 36.67
C THR A 786 7.18 -7.82 37.75
N PRO A 787 7.61 -7.66 39.02
CA PRO A 787 7.18 -8.57 40.09
C PRO A 787 5.73 -8.25 40.53
N PRO A 788 5.01 -9.22 41.13
CA PRO A 788 3.63 -9.04 41.57
C PRO A 788 3.54 -8.04 42.73
N ILE A 789 2.46 -7.23 42.72
CA ILE A 789 2.16 -6.23 43.75
C ILE A 789 1.69 -6.93 45.04
N ASP A 790 2.41 -6.71 46.14
CA ASP A 790 2.02 -7.09 47.50
C ASP A 790 1.26 -5.93 48.18
N CYS A 791 -0.02 -6.12 48.46
CA CYS A 791 -0.90 -5.16 49.11
C CYS A 791 -1.05 -5.40 50.64
N THR A 792 -0.06 -5.97 51.32
CA THR A 792 -0.16 -6.24 52.76
C THR A 792 0.66 -5.31 53.65
N ASP A 793 0.30 -4.02 53.73
CA ASP A 793 0.51 -3.27 54.99
C ASP A 793 -0.28 -1.94 55.11
N VAL A 794 -1.60 -2.00 55.27
CA VAL A 794 -2.34 -0.95 55.99
C VAL A 794 -3.51 -1.56 56.77
N THR A 795 -3.39 -1.56 58.09
CA THR A 795 -4.44 -2.05 59.00
C THR A 795 -5.74 -1.26 58.85
N GLY A 796 -6.82 -1.95 58.45
CA GLY A 796 -8.18 -1.61 58.89
C GLY A 796 -9.23 -1.18 57.86
N LYS A 797 -9.15 -1.58 56.58
CA LYS A 797 -10.24 -1.38 55.60
C LYS A 797 -10.38 -2.59 54.65
N THR A 798 -11.60 -2.84 54.16
CA THR A 798 -11.98 -3.96 53.27
C THR A 798 -11.63 -3.68 51.80
N GLU A 799 -11.56 -4.75 51.00
CA GLU A 799 -11.08 -4.85 49.60
C GLU A 799 -11.83 -4.02 48.54
N GLU A 800 -12.73 -3.11 48.94
CA GLU A 800 -13.55 -2.26 48.04
C GLU A 800 -13.18 -0.76 48.08
N GLU A 801 -12.03 -0.37 48.65
CA GLU A 801 -11.64 1.04 48.81
C GLU A 801 -10.22 1.42 48.30
N CYS A 802 -9.71 0.79 47.23
CA CYS A 802 -8.58 1.35 46.48
C CYS A 802 -9.10 2.25 45.34
N ALA A 803 -9.23 3.55 45.62
CA ALA A 803 -9.59 4.56 44.63
C ALA A 803 -8.37 5.06 43.84
N CYS A 804 -8.64 5.44 42.59
CA CYS A 804 -7.75 5.89 41.52
C CYS A 804 -6.60 6.81 41.96
N ILE A 805 -5.39 6.57 41.43
CA ILE A 805 -4.22 7.44 41.53
C ILE A 805 -4.12 8.21 40.20
N ASP A 806 -3.98 9.53 40.26
CA ASP A 806 -3.65 10.38 39.09
C ASP A 806 -2.22 10.04 38.62
N ASP A 807 -2.02 9.96 37.29
CA ASP A 807 -0.81 9.52 36.55
C ASP A 807 -0.65 7.99 36.31
N ASP A 808 -1.74 7.20 36.30
CA ASP A 808 -1.76 5.83 35.72
C ASP A 808 -2.34 5.86 34.27
N PRO A 809 -1.65 5.31 33.25
CA PRO A 809 -2.11 5.29 31.86
C PRO A 809 -3.35 4.41 31.57
N ARG A 810 -4.06 3.92 32.59
CA ARG A 810 -5.25 3.04 32.46
C ARG A 810 -6.55 3.67 32.99
N SER A 811 -6.68 4.99 33.04
CA SER A 811 -7.83 5.66 33.67
C SER A 811 -9.18 5.60 32.94
N ASP A 812 -9.29 4.93 31.78
CA ASP A 812 -10.52 4.98 30.95
C ASP A 812 -11.57 3.88 31.24
N ILE A 813 -11.46 3.17 32.38
CA ILE A 813 -12.39 2.08 32.75
C ILE A 813 -13.63 2.58 33.55
N CYS A 814 -13.86 3.89 33.69
CA CYS A 814 -14.98 4.41 34.47
C CYS A 814 -16.09 5.06 33.61
N THR A 815 -17.18 4.35 33.32
CA THR A 815 -18.42 4.95 32.78
C THR A 815 -19.32 5.49 33.91
N PRO A 816 -19.83 6.74 33.86
CA PRO A 816 -20.87 7.21 34.79
C PRO A 816 -22.25 6.64 34.43
N LYS A 817 -23.01 6.20 35.45
CA LYS A 817 -24.43 5.83 35.34
C LYS A 817 -25.38 7.05 35.39
N ASP A 818 -26.41 6.97 34.55
CA ASP A 818 -27.75 7.58 34.58
C ASP A 818 -27.91 9.12 34.63
N ILE A 819 -28.39 9.71 33.51
CA ILE A 819 -29.20 10.95 33.51
C ILE A 819 -30.37 10.82 32.51
N GLN A 820 -31.58 11.12 33.01
CA GLN A 820 -32.89 11.10 32.33
C GLN A 820 -33.07 12.18 31.23
N GLU A 821 -34.01 11.93 30.32
CA GLU A 821 -34.37 12.68 29.09
C GLU A 821 -34.95 14.11 29.23
N LEU A 822 -34.88 14.83 28.09
CA LEU A 822 -35.73 15.92 27.50
C LEU A 822 -35.20 17.37 27.57
N PRO A 823 -35.51 18.26 26.57
CA PRO A 823 -35.78 18.04 25.14
C PRO A 823 -35.01 19.01 24.19
N THR A 824 -35.19 18.76 22.89
CA THR A 824 -34.75 19.47 21.68
C THR A 824 -35.14 20.96 21.58
N GLU A 825 -34.19 21.81 21.13
CA GLU A 825 -34.47 23.09 20.45
C GLU A 825 -33.59 23.23 19.18
N GLU A 826 -34.23 23.58 18.06
CA GLU A 826 -33.65 23.91 16.76
C GLU A 826 -32.86 25.23 16.81
N PRO A 827 -31.76 25.41 16.05
CA PRO A 827 -31.18 26.74 15.86
C PRO A 827 -31.80 27.47 14.65
N LEU A 828 -32.40 28.62 14.95
CA LEU A 828 -32.78 29.66 14.00
C LEU A 828 -31.54 30.35 13.39
N ILE A 829 -31.64 30.65 12.10
CA ILE A 829 -30.74 31.50 11.32
C ILE A 829 -31.00 32.97 11.69
N GLU A 830 -29.96 33.75 12.01
CA GLU A 830 -29.98 35.22 11.85
C GLU A 830 -28.64 35.76 11.34
N ASP A 831 -28.74 36.53 10.26
CA ASP A 831 -27.73 37.42 9.68
C ASP A 831 -27.38 38.59 10.62
N GLY A 832 -26.13 39.06 10.59
CA GLY A 832 -25.74 40.31 11.26
C GLY A 832 -24.35 40.83 10.89
N LYS A 833 -24.32 41.89 10.07
CA LYS A 833 -23.16 42.73 9.72
C LYS A 833 -22.70 43.64 10.88
N GLN A 834 -21.53 44.27 10.65
CA GLN A 834 -20.91 45.48 11.26
C GLN A 834 -19.70 45.19 12.16
N GLU A 835 -18.62 45.97 12.23
CA GLU A 835 -18.17 47.21 11.58
C GLU A 835 -16.67 47.42 11.90
N GLU A 836 -16.04 48.32 11.15
CA GLU A 836 -14.68 48.83 11.32
C GLU A 836 -14.34 49.29 12.75
N LYS A 837 -13.08 49.07 13.16
CA LYS A 837 -12.36 50.03 14.02
C LYS A 837 -10.92 50.24 13.55
N GLU A 838 -10.68 51.46 13.11
CA GLU A 838 -9.39 52.03 12.81
C GLU A 838 -8.66 52.49 14.10
N GLY A 839 -7.34 52.22 14.17
CA GLY A 839 -6.34 53.16 14.68
C GLY A 839 -6.02 53.22 16.17
N LYS A 840 -4.83 52.68 16.55
CA LYS A 840 -3.87 53.41 17.39
C LYS A 840 -2.43 52.89 17.24
N ARG A 841 -1.57 53.75 16.68
CA ARG A 841 -0.10 53.67 16.72
C ARG A 841 0.41 53.80 18.15
N ILE A 842 1.30 52.89 18.60
CA ILE A 842 2.23 53.09 19.72
C ILE A 842 3.63 52.59 19.29
N GLN A 843 4.64 53.20 19.90
CA GLN A 843 5.97 53.54 19.40
C GLN A 843 7.01 52.41 19.37
N ILE A 844 7.96 52.60 18.44
CA ILE A 844 9.27 51.95 18.33
C ILE A 844 10.04 52.13 19.65
N GLY A 845 10.29 51.02 20.37
CA GLY A 845 11.07 51.06 21.60
C GLY A 845 11.09 49.80 22.46
N ILE A 846 10.90 48.59 21.92
CA ILE A 846 11.09 47.31 22.68
C ILE A 846 11.61 46.22 21.72
N ILE A 847 12.88 46.30 21.30
CA ILE A 847 13.58 45.20 20.59
C ILE A 847 14.92 44.82 21.28
N VAL A 848 15.17 45.31 22.51
CA VAL A 848 16.36 44.89 23.30
C VAL A 848 15.99 44.09 24.56
N GLY A 849 14.69 43.89 24.86
CA GLY A 849 14.24 43.13 26.03
C GLY A 849 14.07 41.62 25.82
N ILE A 850 13.90 41.17 24.57
CA ILE A 850 13.53 39.77 24.28
C ILE A 850 14.76 38.86 24.10
N ALA A 851 15.89 39.40 23.63
CA ALA A 851 17.14 38.63 23.49
C ALA A 851 17.82 38.29 24.84
N VAL A 852 17.62 39.13 25.88
CA VAL A 852 18.21 38.88 27.22
C VAL A 852 17.35 37.94 28.06
N GLY A 853 16.02 37.90 27.81
CA GLY A 853 15.11 36.97 28.49
C GLY A 853 15.33 35.51 28.10
N ALA A 854 15.57 35.24 26.82
CA ALA A 854 15.82 33.88 26.32
C ALA A 854 17.12 33.27 26.87
N LEU A 855 18.17 34.08 27.03
CA LEU A 855 19.46 33.62 27.56
C LEU A 855 19.39 33.27 29.07
N ILE A 856 18.56 33.98 29.84
CA ILE A 856 18.36 33.67 31.27
C ILE A 856 17.60 32.36 31.44
N ILE A 857 16.61 32.07 30.59
CA ILE A 857 15.83 30.83 30.64
C ILE A 857 16.72 29.63 30.31
N VAL A 858 17.59 29.73 29.29
CA VAL A 858 18.54 28.66 28.94
C VAL A 858 19.54 28.38 30.07
N VAL A 859 20.05 29.41 30.75
CA VAL A 859 20.96 29.23 31.89
C VAL A 859 20.25 28.56 33.08
N VAL A 860 18.98 28.90 33.34
CA VAL A 860 18.20 28.24 34.40
C VAL A 860 17.95 26.77 34.09
N ILE A 861 17.64 26.43 32.84
CA ILE A 861 17.47 25.03 32.39
C ILE A 861 18.77 24.23 32.57
N ILE A 862 19.92 24.81 32.20
CA ILE A 862 21.23 24.15 32.38
C ILE A 862 21.53 23.93 33.87
N ILE A 863 21.21 24.89 34.75
CA ILE A 863 21.38 24.73 36.20
C ILE A 863 20.47 23.63 36.74
N ILE A 864 19.22 23.52 36.28
CA ILE A 864 18.29 22.45 36.69
C ILE A 864 18.83 21.07 36.28
N ILE A 865 19.36 20.94 35.06
CA ILE A 865 19.95 19.68 34.57
C ILE A 865 21.18 19.29 35.40
N ILE A 866 22.05 20.24 35.72
CA ILE A 866 23.24 19.99 36.56
C ILE A 866 22.83 19.58 37.98
N VAL A 867 21.83 20.23 38.56
CA VAL A 867 21.32 19.88 39.90
C VAL A 867 20.68 18.49 39.89
N ALA A 868 19.89 18.15 38.87
CA ALA A 868 19.31 16.82 38.70
C ALA A 868 20.43 15.76 38.62
N PHE A 869 21.45 15.98 37.78
CA PHE A 869 22.57 15.06 37.64
C PHE A 869 23.36 14.85 38.95
N VAL A 870 23.57 15.92 39.73
CA VAL A 870 24.24 15.84 41.04
C VAL A 870 23.40 15.09 42.06
N ILE A 871 22.07 15.26 42.04
CA ILE A 871 21.15 14.51 42.91
C ILE A 871 21.17 13.03 42.54
N THR A 872 21.04 12.68 41.26
CA THR A 872 21.10 11.28 40.79
C THR A 872 22.40 10.62 41.20
N LYS A 873 23.54 11.32 41.04
CA LYS A 873 24.85 10.78 41.44
C LYS A 873 24.98 10.60 42.95
N LYS A 874 24.40 11.49 43.76
CA LYS A 874 24.35 11.32 45.23
C LYS A 874 23.46 10.15 45.64
N VAL A 875 22.31 9.97 44.99
CA VAL A 875 21.40 8.85 45.25
C VAL A 875 22.09 7.52 44.91
N ILE A 876 22.78 7.45 43.76
CA ILE A 876 23.57 6.27 43.37
C ILE A 876 24.69 5.96 44.39
N ILE A 877 25.40 6.99 44.88
CA ILE A 877 26.45 6.80 45.90
C ILE A 877 25.87 6.33 47.24
N ILE A 878 24.71 6.82 47.66
CA ILE A 878 24.02 6.40 48.89
C ILE A 878 23.53 4.95 48.76
N ILE A 879 23.00 4.57 47.60
CA ILE A 879 22.59 3.19 47.29
C ILE A 879 23.81 2.26 47.34
N LEU A 880 24.93 2.65 46.73
CA LEU A 880 26.18 1.88 46.75
C LEU A 880 26.81 1.76 48.15
N GLN A 881 26.65 2.77 49.03
CA GLN A 881 27.15 2.71 50.41
C GLN A 881 26.29 1.84 51.33
N ASN A 882 24.98 1.75 51.09
CA ASN A 882 24.09 0.88 51.85
C ASN A 882 24.17 -0.60 51.42
N LEU A 883 24.76 -0.90 50.26
CA LEU A 883 25.04 -2.25 49.77
C LEU A 883 26.35 -2.86 50.34
N GLN A 884 27.10 -2.13 51.18
CA GLN A 884 28.36 -2.60 51.81
C GLN A 884 28.36 -2.57 53.36
N LEU A 885 27.19 -2.53 54.02
CA LEU A 885 27.08 -2.55 55.49
C LEU A 885 26.28 -3.75 56.01
#